data_AF-A0A7D7R5H3-F1
#
_entry.id   AF-A0A7D7R5H3-F1
#
_cell.length_a   1.000
_cell.length_b   1.000
_cell.length_c   1.000
_cell.angle_alpha   90.00
_cell.angle_beta   90.00
_cell.angle_gamma   90.00
#
_symmetry.space_group_name_H-M   'P 1'
#
loop_
_entity.id
_entity.type
_entity.pdbx_description
1 polymer ?
#
loop_
_entity_poly.entity_id
_entity_poly.type
_entity_poly.pdbx_seq_one_letter_code
_entity_poly.pdbx_strand_id
1 'polypeptide(L)'
;MEFASVAIFGGLTVAAVVIASVIPLAQAAGLLAPVPLALIAARTRPRALITATVATTAVAFAMAGTGAMATVLGSALIGGLVGDIKRRGRGLGVLGLATLVASPLIGGISVLVLLVLVPLRNLTIEAMTNSLHGVAKWLHGWGPTDAFGNGLDAMSRSIADDWWVWVWVSGTIGTAISLLVAWWILGSVIARLRDVPSEDTLASDLRPLAAGADSAEIAPLPVAVEGVGFAYRAGSPPVLHDIDLRIDPGEFVAVVGANGSGKSTLAKILAGRNPTTGAVHRPGLPGLGAHGGTALVLQRPEIQMLGSRVADDVVWGLPPGADVDVEALLAEVGLSGLGDRETTDLSGGQQQRLAIAAALARDPQLLIADEVTSMVDPEGRGQLLHLLASLPRRRGIAVVLITHRGSEAAAADRVIHLAGGRVVPHPPEWMPDRTTDLDDRAGAAASSGPLDRGLRIGGPLLVLDHVGYAHLPGSPWEVVALEDINLTVYRGEGLLIVGGNGSGKTTLAWIMAGLLPPRTGTCRLLEVYEKVHPGAGFDSGTPMTERVGAVGLGFQHARLQLQKVTVGDEIMAAGGEKVGTAEVARVLELVGLPRQMATTKVDALSGGQMRRVVLAGLVARHPDILVLDEPLAGLDPPAREEIVALLARLRAGGMTIVIISHDFESLDAVCTRRVRLVDGRLLPDSHPMIDQTPGWDGGAR
;
A
#
# COMPACT_ATOMS: atom_id res chain seq x y z
N MET A 1 -16.39 -0.40 -11.91
CA MET A 1 -16.27 -1.56 -10.99
C MET A 1 -17.09 -2.78 -11.42
N GLU A 2 -18.39 -2.69 -11.69
CA GLU A 2 -19.23 -3.87 -12.01
C GLU A 2 -18.67 -4.69 -13.20
N PHE A 3 -18.27 -4.05 -14.31
CA PHE A 3 -17.68 -4.73 -15.48
C PHE A 3 -16.36 -5.47 -15.16
N ALA A 4 -15.48 -4.86 -14.36
CA ALA A 4 -14.21 -5.49 -13.97
C ALA A 4 -14.44 -6.73 -13.09
N SER A 5 -15.38 -6.65 -12.14
CA SER A 5 -15.77 -7.81 -11.32
C SER A 5 -16.36 -8.93 -12.18
N VAL A 6 -17.21 -8.59 -13.15
CA VAL A 6 -17.78 -9.56 -14.10
C VAL A 6 -16.67 -10.24 -14.91
N ALA A 7 -15.70 -9.48 -15.44
CA ALA A 7 -14.60 -10.03 -16.21
C ALA A 7 -13.71 -10.98 -15.39
N ILE A 8 -13.29 -10.57 -14.19
CA ILE A 8 -12.38 -11.34 -13.33
C ILE A 8 -13.06 -12.61 -12.82
N PHE A 9 -14.22 -12.49 -12.18
CA PHE A 9 -14.90 -13.64 -11.58
C PHE A 9 -15.52 -14.54 -12.64
N GLY A 10 -15.99 -13.97 -13.75
CA GLY A 10 -16.42 -14.74 -14.92
C GLY A 10 -15.27 -15.56 -15.50
N GLY A 11 -14.09 -14.96 -15.69
CA GLY A 11 -12.89 -15.68 -16.14
C GLY A 11 -12.48 -16.82 -15.21
N LEU A 12 -12.55 -16.60 -13.88
CA LEU A 12 -12.24 -17.64 -12.90
C LEU A 12 -13.24 -18.81 -12.97
N THR A 13 -14.53 -18.52 -13.17
CA THR A 13 -15.54 -19.56 -13.37
C THR A 13 -15.27 -20.36 -14.66
N VAL A 14 -14.94 -19.69 -15.78
CA VAL A 14 -14.55 -20.41 -17.01
C VAL A 14 -13.36 -21.32 -16.75
N ALA A 15 -12.30 -20.81 -16.10
CA ALA A 15 -11.11 -21.59 -15.82
C ALA A 15 -11.42 -22.85 -14.99
N ALA A 16 -12.21 -22.71 -13.91
CA ALA A 16 -12.61 -23.84 -13.08
C ALA A 16 -13.40 -24.90 -13.87
N VAL A 17 -14.34 -24.47 -14.71
CA VAL A 17 -15.15 -25.37 -15.54
C VAL A 17 -14.29 -26.07 -16.60
N VAL A 18 -13.41 -25.33 -17.29
CA VAL A 18 -12.55 -25.89 -18.34
C VAL A 18 -11.57 -26.90 -17.73
N ILE A 19 -10.91 -26.56 -16.62
CA ILE A 19 -10.01 -27.47 -15.90
C ILE A 19 -10.73 -28.77 -15.52
N ALA A 20 -11.94 -28.66 -14.95
CA ALA A 20 -12.73 -29.83 -14.57
C ALA A 20 -13.16 -30.69 -15.77
N SER A 21 -13.35 -30.08 -16.94
CA SER A 21 -13.76 -30.78 -18.16
C SER A 21 -12.60 -31.46 -18.91
N VAL A 22 -11.39 -30.91 -18.82
CA VAL A 22 -10.24 -31.36 -19.63
C VAL A 22 -9.33 -32.31 -18.85
N ILE A 23 -9.14 -32.09 -17.55
CA ILE A 23 -8.16 -32.85 -16.75
C ILE A 23 -8.86 -34.01 -16.03
N PRO A 24 -8.54 -35.27 -16.35
CA PRO A 24 -9.02 -36.43 -15.58
C PRO A 24 -8.61 -36.28 -14.11
N LEU A 25 -9.51 -36.61 -13.18
CA LEU A 25 -9.37 -36.41 -11.71
C LEU A 25 -9.51 -34.96 -11.20
N ALA A 26 -9.55 -33.95 -12.07
CA ALA A 26 -9.81 -32.55 -11.67
C ALA A 26 -11.30 -32.21 -11.58
N GLN A 27 -12.20 -33.21 -11.66
CA GLN A 27 -13.66 -33.05 -11.57
C GLN A 27 -14.08 -32.29 -10.29
N ALA A 28 -13.33 -32.43 -9.19
CA ALA A 28 -13.55 -31.70 -7.95
C ALA A 28 -13.36 -30.18 -8.10
N ALA A 29 -12.56 -29.70 -9.07
CA ALA A 29 -12.42 -28.27 -9.38
C ALA A 29 -13.73 -27.66 -9.88
N GLY A 30 -14.63 -28.47 -10.48
CA GLY A 30 -15.96 -28.04 -10.90
C GLY A 30 -16.84 -27.59 -9.73
N LEU A 31 -16.62 -28.13 -8.52
CA LEU A 31 -17.33 -27.70 -7.30
C LEU A 31 -16.99 -26.27 -6.87
N LEU A 32 -15.89 -25.71 -7.38
CA LEU A 32 -15.47 -24.33 -7.12
C LEU A 32 -16.10 -23.33 -8.11
N ALA A 33 -16.57 -23.78 -9.27
CA ALA A 33 -17.15 -22.92 -10.31
C ALA A 33 -18.32 -22.02 -9.85
N PRO A 34 -19.19 -22.42 -8.89
CA PRO A 34 -20.24 -21.56 -8.37
C PRO A 34 -19.73 -20.40 -7.49
N VAL A 35 -18.54 -20.51 -6.89
CA VAL A 35 -18.04 -19.54 -5.89
C VAL A 35 -17.85 -18.12 -6.46
N PRO A 36 -17.21 -17.91 -7.63
CA PRO A 36 -17.01 -16.58 -8.19
C PRO A 36 -18.34 -15.91 -8.57
N LEU A 37 -19.28 -16.67 -9.13
CA LEU A 37 -20.63 -16.17 -9.42
C LEU A 37 -21.41 -15.87 -8.14
N ALA A 38 -21.18 -16.63 -7.06
CA ALA A 38 -21.72 -16.32 -5.74
C ALA A 38 -21.16 -15.03 -5.14
N LEU A 39 -19.87 -14.74 -5.37
CA LEU A 39 -19.25 -13.47 -4.99
C LEU A 39 -19.86 -12.28 -5.75
N ILE A 40 -20.08 -12.43 -7.06
CA ILE A 40 -20.79 -11.42 -7.87
C ILE A 40 -22.19 -11.19 -7.31
N ALA A 41 -22.96 -12.25 -7.10
CA ALA A 41 -24.32 -12.18 -6.58
C ALA A 41 -24.40 -11.57 -5.16
N ALA A 42 -23.40 -11.84 -4.31
CA ALA A 42 -23.32 -11.31 -2.96
C ALA A 42 -23.00 -9.81 -2.92
N ARG A 43 -22.24 -9.29 -3.90
CA ARG A 43 -21.69 -7.92 -3.89
C ARG A 43 -22.35 -6.95 -4.85
N THR A 44 -23.02 -7.44 -5.89
CA THR A 44 -23.52 -6.60 -7.00
C THR A 44 -25.03 -6.73 -7.18
N ARG A 45 -25.57 -5.87 -8.06
CA ARG A 45 -26.99 -5.89 -8.44
C ARG A 45 -27.31 -7.15 -9.26
N PRO A 46 -28.56 -7.67 -9.23
CA PRO A 46 -28.95 -8.87 -9.98
C PRO A 46 -28.62 -8.83 -11.48
N ARG A 47 -28.69 -7.64 -12.10
CA ARG A 47 -28.31 -7.42 -13.51
C ARG A 47 -26.86 -7.80 -13.83
N ALA A 48 -25.95 -7.62 -12.88
CA ALA A 48 -24.53 -7.94 -13.06
C ALA A 48 -24.31 -9.45 -13.04
N LEU A 49 -25.05 -10.20 -12.21
CA LEU A 49 -25.04 -11.66 -12.26
C LEU A 49 -25.53 -12.18 -13.62
N ILE A 50 -26.64 -11.64 -14.14
CA ILE A 50 -27.16 -12.03 -15.47
C ILE A 50 -26.12 -11.78 -16.55
N THR A 51 -25.50 -10.60 -16.54
CA THR A 51 -24.45 -10.22 -17.50
C THR A 51 -23.25 -11.16 -17.40
N ALA A 52 -22.80 -11.47 -16.19
CA ALA A 52 -21.73 -12.44 -15.95
C ALA A 52 -22.11 -13.83 -16.46
N THR A 53 -23.31 -14.31 -16.16
CA THR A 53 -23.78 -15.62 -16.65
C THR A 53 -23.73 -15.68 -18.17
N VAL A 54 -24.30 -14.70 -18.87
CA VAL A 54 -24.31 -14.69 -20.34
C VAL A 54 -22.89 -14.68 -20.92
N ALA A 55 -22.03 -13.80 -20.42
CA ALA A 55 -20.66 -13.68 -20.91
C ALA A 55 -19.83 -14.96 -20.61
N THR A 56 -19.86 -15.44 -19.37
CA THR A 56 -19.14 -16.65 -18.94
C THR A 56 -19.64 -17.89 -19.69
N THR A 57 -20.95 -18.01 -19.91
CA THR A 57 -21.53 -19.13 -20.67
C THR A 57 -21.07 -19.12 -22.13
N ALA A 58 -21.04 -17.96 -22.78
CA ALA A 58 -20.55 -17.84 -24.16
C ALA A 58 -19.07 -18.24 -24.29
N VAL A 59 -18.22 -17.77 -23.37
CA VAL A 59 -16.78 -18.10 -23.36
C VAL A 59 -16.56 -19.59 -23.08
N ALA A 60 -17.24 -20.14 -22.07
CA ALA A 60 -17.12 -21.56 -21.73
C ALA A 60 -17.59 -22.47 -22.89
N PHE A 61 -18.67 -22.10 -23.58
CA PHE A 61 -19.13 -22.79 -24.77
C PHE A 61 -18.07 -22.79 -25.88
N ALA A 62 -17.46 -21.64 -26.16
CA ALA A 62 -16.43 -21.52 -27.18
C ALA A 62 -15.17 -22.36 -26.85
N MET A 63 -14.80 -22.48 -25.57
CA MET A 63 -13.58 -23.18 -25.15
C MET A 63 -13.75 -24.69 -24.98
N ALA A 64 -14.87 -25.14 -24.41
CA ALA A 64 -15.05 -26.52 -23.96
C ALA A 64 -16.44 -27.11 -24.31
N GLY A 65 -17.19 -26.43 -25.18
CA GLY A 65 -18.42 -26.94 -25.76
C GLY A 65 -19.64 -26.93 -24.84
N THR A 66 -20.66 -27.72 -25.21
CA THR A 66 -21.99 -27.73 -24.58
C THR A 66 -21.96 -28.21 -23.11
N GLY A 67 -21.07 -29.14 -22.76
CA GLY A 67 -20.89 -29.58 -21.38
C GLY A 67 -20.44 -28.45 -20.46
N ALA A 68 -19.46 -27.65 -20.88
CA ALA A 68 -18.98 -26.50 -20.13
C ALA A 68 -20.05 -25.40 -20.02
N MET A 69 -20.79 -25.15 -21.10
CA MET A 69 -21.94 -24.24 -21.11
C MET A 69 -22.97 -24.59 -20.02
N ALA A 70 -23.37 -25.86 -19.95
CA ALA A 70 -24.33 -26.35 -18.97
C ALA A 70 -23.81 -26.22 -17.53
N THR A 71 -22.54 -26.54 -17.30
CA THR A 71 -21.89 -26.42 -15.99
C THR A 71 -21.83 -24.96 -15.51
N VAL A 72 -21.57 -24.00 -16.40
CA VAL A 72 -21.60 -22.57 -16.06
C VAL A 72 -23.01 -22.12 -15.69
N LEU A 73 -24.04 -22.53 -16.45
CA LEU A 73 -25.43 -22.19 -16.14
C LEU A 73 -25.87 -22.76 -14.78
N GLY A 74 -25.51 -24.01 -14.48
CA GLY A 74 -25.73 -24.62 -13.17
C GLY A 74 -24.99 -23.88 -12.05
N SER A 75 -23.74 -23.49 -12.30
CA SER A 75 -22.92 -22.72 -11.37
C SER A 75 -23.49 -21.33 -11.10
N ALA A 76 -24.11 -20.69 -12.10
CA ALA A 76 -24.77 -19.40 -11.96
C ALA A 76 -26.02 -19.48 -11.09
N LEU A 77 -26.81 -20.55 -11.24
CA LEU A 77 -27.97 -20.81 -10.38
C LEU A 77 -27.54 -21.06 -8.93
N ILE A 78 -26.59 -21.97 -8.72
CA ILE A 78 -26.06 -22.32 -7.39
C ILE A 78 -25.41 -21.10 -6.73
N GLY A 79 -24.51 -20.43 -7.45
CA GLY A 79 -23.80 -19.25 -6.97
C GLY A 79 -24.75 -18.08 -6.72
N GLY A 80 -25.68 -17.82 -7.64
CA GLY A 80 -26.71 -16.79 -7.50
C GLY A 80 -27.56 -16.97 -6.25
N LEU A 81 -28.00 -18.20 -5.97
CA LEU A 81 -28.79 -18.54 -4.79
C LEU A 81 -27.99 -18.32 -3.50
N VAL A 82 -26.78 -18.89 -3.41
CA VAL A 82 -25.90 -18.76 -2.24
C VAL A 82 -25.52 -17.29 -2.00
N GLY A 83 -25.18 -16.57 -3.05
CA GLY A 83 -24.83 -15.16 -2.99
C GLY A 83 -26.00 -14.28 -2.55
N ASP A 84 -27.21 -14.50 -3.05
CA ASP A 84 -28.40 -13.74 -2.62
C ASP A 84 -28.77 -14.03 -1.16
N ILE A 85 -28.69 -15.28 -0.71
CA ILE A 85 -28.90 -15.65 0.70
C ILE A 85 -27.92 -14.91 1.60
N LYS A 86 -26.63 -14.87 1.24
CA LYS A 86 -25.62 -14.14 2.00
C LYS A 86 -25.79 -12.62 1.93
N ARG A 87 -26.16 -12.07 0.77
CA ARG A 87 -26.46 -10.64 0.60
C ARG A 87 -27.59 -10.19 1.52
N ARG A 88 -28.61 -11.03 1.71
CA ARG A 88 -29.74 -10.75 2.61
C ARG A 88 -29.49 -11.11 4.07
N GLY A 89 -28.27 -11.53 4.43
CA GLY A 89 -27.91 -11.90 5.81
C GLY A 89 -28.64 -13.12 6.36
N ARG A 90 -29.18 -13.99 5.49
CA ARG A 90 -29.97 -15.16 5.90
C ARG A 90 -29.05 -16.32 6.29
N GLY A 91 -29.38 -17.01 7.39
CA GLY A 91 -28.57 -18.08 7.96
C GLY A 91 -28.71 -19.46 7.29
N LEU A 92 -28.04 -20.45 7.88
CA LEU A 92 -28.02 -21.84 7.41
C LEU A 92 -29.41 -22.48 7.23
N GLY A 93 -30.42 -22.07 8.02
CA GLY A 93 -31.79 -22.60 7.88
C GLY A 93 -32.42 -22.29 6.52
N VAL A 94 -32.18 -21.08 5.98
CA VAL A 94 -32.67 -20.71 4.64
C VAL A 94 -31.91 -21.45 3.55
N LEU A 95 -30.60 -21.68 3.73
CA LEU A 95 -29.82 -22.52 2.82
C LEU A 95 -30.35 -23.96 2.82
N GLY A 96 -30.67 -24.53 3.99
CA GLY A 96 -31.25 -25.87 4.11
C GLY A 96 -32.56 -26.00 3.34
N LEU A 97 -33.49 -25.06 3.53
CA LEU A 97 -34.76 -25.03 2.79
C LEU A 97 -34.53 -24.87 1.28
N ALA A 98 -33.64 -23.96 0.89
CA ALA A 98 -33.31 -23.71 -0.51
C ALA A 98 -32.66 -24.95 -1.14
N THR A 99 -31.83 -25.70 -0.40
CA THR A 99 -31.22 -26.95 -0.85
C THR A 99 -32.26 -28.06 -1.02
N LEU A 100 -33.22 -28.17 -0.10
CA LEU A 100 -34.31 -29.15 -0.15
C LEU A 100 -35.19 -28.97 -1.40
N VAL A 101 -35.37 -27.72 -1.86
CA VAL A 101 -36.20 -27.40 -3.02
C VAL A 101 -35.39 -27.35 -4.32
N ALA A 102 -34.27 -26.62 -4.33
CA ALA A 102 -33.50 -26.37 -5.55
C ALA A 102 -32.76 -27.63 -6.04
N SER A 103 -32.23 -28.46 -5.14
CA SER A 103 -31.41 -29.61 -5.55
C SER A 103 -32.23 -30.66 -6.30
N PRO A 104 -33.45 -31.07 -5.85
CA PRO A 104 -34.29 -31.99 -6.61
C PRO A 104 -34.79 -31.43 -7.93
N LEU A 105 -35.07 -30.12 -7.99
CA LEU A 105 -35.49 -29.44 -9.22
C LEU A 105 -34.36 -29.43 -10.26
N ILE A 106 -33.15 -29.06 -9.86
CA ILE A 106 -31.97 -29.03 -10.74
C ILE A 106 -31.61 -30.44 -11.19
N GLY A 107 -31.65 -31.44 -10.29
CA GLY A 107 -31.50 -32.85 -10.67
C GLY A 107 -32.55 -33.32 -11.67
N GLY A 108 -33.80 -32.85 -11.53
CA GLY A 108 -34.91 -33.15 -12.45
C GLY A 108 -34.70 -32.59 -13.85
N ILE A 109 -34.08 -31.40 -13.97
CA ILE A 109 -33.73 -30.81 -15.27
C ILE A 109 -32.78 -31.73 -16.03
N SER A 110 -31.78 -32.32 -15.37
CA SER A 110 -30.85 -33.27 -16.01
C SER A 110 -31.58 -34.48 -16.58
N VAL A 111 -32.57 -35.02 -15.85
CA VAL A 111 -33.42 -36.12 -16.35
C VAL A 111 -34.22 -35.67 -17.56
N LEU A 112 -34.87 -34.49 -17.49
CA LEU A 112 -35.66 -33.94 -18.59
C LEU A 112 -34.82 -33.75 -19.87
N VAL A 113 -33.60 -33.24 -19.72
CA VAL A 113 -32.67 -33.05 -20.86
C VAL A 113 -32.33 -34.41 -21.50
N LEU A 114 -32.03 -35.43 -20.70
CA LEU A 114 -31.74 -36.78 -21.22
C LEU A 114 -32.97 -37.52 -21.76
N LEU A 115 -34.18 -37.16 -21.31
CA LEU A 115 -35.42 -37.65 -21.92
C LEU A 115 -35.58 -37.12 -23.36
N VAL A 116 -35.19 -35.87 -23.61
CA VAL A 116 -35.27 -35.24 -24.93
C VAL A 116 -34.10 -35.67 -25.81
N LEU A 117 -32.88 -35.72 -25.27
CA LEU A 117 -31.64 -36.02 -26.01
C LEU A 117 -31.32 -37.51 -25.99
N VAL A 118 -32.12 -38.30 -26.69
CA VAL A 118 -32.01 -39.77 -26.74
C VAL A 118 -30.60 -40.28 -27.10
N PRO A 119 -29.87 -39.72 -28.10
CA PRO A 119 -28.52 -40.19 -28.40
C PRO A 119 -27.52 -39.94 -27.26
N LEU A 120 -27.61 -38.77 -26.62
CA LEU A 120 -26.75 -38.41 -25.49
C LEU A 120 -27.04 -39.29 -24.26
N ARG A 121 -28.31 -39.60 -24.02
CA ARG A 121 -28.74 -40.53 -22.97
C ARG A 121 -28.09 -41.90 -23.16
N ASN A 122 -28.23 -42.48 -24.34
CA ASN A 122 -27.67 -43.81 -24.61
C ASN A 122 -26.14 -43.82 -24.42
N LEU A 123 -25.43 -42.82 -24.95
CA LEU A 123 -23.99 -42.67 -24.76
C LEU A 123 -23.58 -42.52 -23.29
N THR A 124 -24.35 -41.76 -22.51
CA THR A 124 -24.04 -41.49 -21.09
C THR A 124 -24.27 -42.73 -20.24
N ILE A 125 -25.37 -43.45 -20.47
CA ILE A 125 -25.67 -44.72 -19.79
C ILE A 125 -24.59 -45.74 -20.14
N GLU A 126 -24.25 -45.90 -21.42
CA GLU A 126 -23.23 -46.84 -21.87
C GLU A 126 -21.85 -46.50 -21.27
N ALA A 127 -21.46 -45.23 -21.24
CA ALA A 127 -20.21 -44.80 -20.61
C ALA A 127 -20.20 -45.09 -19.09
N MET A 128 -21.30 -44.85 -18.40
CA MET A 128 -21.44 -45.16 -16.96
C MET A 128 -21.37 -46.67 -16.70
N THR A 129 -22.14 -47.47 -17.43
CA THR A 129 -22.17 -48.93 -17.26
C THR A 129 -20.82 -49.54 -17.63
N ASN A 130 -20.16 -49.07 -18.69
CA ASN A 130 -18.82 -49.55 -19.06
C ASN A 130 -17.77 -49.20 -18.01
N SER A 131 -17.84 -47.99 -17.42
CA SER A 131 -16.93 -47.59 -16.35
C SER A 131 -17.13 -48.45 -15.10
N LEU A 132 -18.38 -48.67 -14.68
CA LEU A 132 -18.71 -49.49 -13.52
C LEU A 132 -18.33 -50.96 -13.73
N HIS A 133 -18.61 -51.50 -14.92
CA HIS A 133 -18.24 -52.86 -15.27
C HIS A 133 -16.71 -53.04 -15.34
N GLY A 134 -15.99 -52.04 -15.84
CA GLY A 134 -14.52 -52.02 -15.82
C GLY A 134 -13.95 -52.06 -14.39
N VAL A 135 -14.53 -51.29 -13.46
CA VAL A 135 -14.14 -51.29 -12.05
C VAL A 135 -14.53 -52.61 -11.37
N ALA A 136 -15.74 -53.13 -11.63
CA ALA A 136 -16.20 -54.42 -11.10
C ALA A 136 -15.26 -55.55 -11.53
N LYS A 137 -14.90 -55.60 -12.81
CA LYS A 137 -13.95 -56.57 -13.37
C LYS A 137 -12.56 -56.45 -12.73
N TRP A 138 -12.08 -55.24 -12.46
CA TRP A 138 -10.81 -55.02 -11.78
C TRP A 138 -10.84 -55.53 -10.33
N LEU A 139 -11.92 -55.29 -9.59
CA LEU A 139 -12.11 -55.77 -8.22
C LEU A 139 -12.22 -57.30 -8.15
N HIS A 140 -12.93 -57.93 -9.07
CA HIS A 140 -12.99 -59.40 -9.16
C HIS A 140 -11.61 -60.04 -9.37
N GLY A 141 -10.64 -59.31 -9.95
CA GLY A 141 -9.26 -59.79 -10.07
C GLY A 141 -8.50 -59.88 -8.74
N TRP A 142 -9.02 -59.28 -7.66
CA TRP A 142 -8.35 -59.13 -6.37
C TRP A 142 -8.97 -59.98 -5.25
N GLY A 143 -9.76 -61.01 -5.55
CA GLY A 143 -10.19 -62.10 -4.64
C GLY A 143 -11.08 -61.68 -3.46
N PRO A 144 -10.54 -61.21 -2.31
CA PRO A 144 -11.29 -60.64 -1.18
C PRO A 144 -12.35 -59.54 -1.46
N THR A 145 -12.52 -59.07 -2.70
CA THR A 145 -13.49 -58.01 -3.04
C THR A 145 -14.67 -58.47 -3.91
N ASP A 146 -14.89 -59.78 -4.07
CA ASP A 146 -15.98 -60.33 -4.88
C ASP A 146 -17.38 -59.84 -4.48
N ALA A 147 -17.62 -59.61 -3.19
CA ALA A 147 -18.88 -59.03 -2.71
C ALA A 147 -19.10 -57.59 -3.23
N PHE A 148 -18.02 -56.79 -3.33
CA PHE A 148 -18.08 -55.44 -3.88
C PHE A 148 -18.22 -55.46 -5.40
N GLY A 149 -17.53 -56.36 -6.10
CA GLY A 149 -17.68 -56.55 -7.54
C GLY A 149 -19.11 -56.93 -7.93
N ASN A 150 -19.70 -57.91 -7.24
CA ASN A 150 -21.11 -58.30 -7.43
C ASN A 150 -22.09 -57.14 -7.15
N GLY A 151 -21.77 -56.30 -6.15
CA GLY A 151 -22.53 -55.10 -5.84
C GLY A 151 -22.47 -54.05 -6.96
N LEU A 152 -21.30 -53.83 -7.56
CA LEU A 152 -21.13 -52.93 -8.70
C LEU A 152 -21.83 -53.44 -9.96
N ASP A 153 -21.80 -54.75 -10.22
CA ASP A 153 -22.55 -55.33 -11.35
C ASP A 153 -24.07 -55.26 -11.15
N ALA A 154 -24.56 -55.41 -9.92
CA ALA A 154 -25.96 -55.15 -9.59
C ALA A 154 -26.33 -53.67 -9.76
N MET A 155 -25.45 -52.76 -9.33
CA MET A 155 -25.62 -51.31 -9.50
C MET A 155 -25.61 -50.91 -10.98
N SER A 156 -24.71 -51.47 -11.78
CA SER A 156 -24.64 -51.22 -13.23
C SER A 156 -25.92 -51.65 -13.95
N ARG A 157 -26.50 -52.80 -13.58
CA ARG A 157 -27.81 -53.25 -14.11
C ARG A 157 -28.94 -52.31 -13.70
N SER A 158 -28.99 -51.92 -12.42
CA SER A 158 -29.98 -50.96 -11.93
C SER A 158 -29.85 -49.58 -12.60
N ILE A 159 -28.65 -49.13 -12.94
CA ILE A 159 -28.44 -47.88 -13.69
C ILE A 159 -28.98 -48.00 -15.12
N ALA A 160 -28.86 -49.16 -15.76
CA ALA A 160 -29.41 -49.37 -17.10
C ALA A 160 -30.94 -49.40 -17.10
N ASP A 161 -31.54 -50.08 -16.12
CA ASP A 161 -32.99 -50.27 -16.01
C ASP A 161 -33.72 -49.03 -15.47
N ASP A 162 -33.17 -48.40 -14.42
CA ASP A 162 -33.75 -47.26 -13.70
C ASP A 162 -32.89 -45.99 -13.81
N TRP A 163 -32.32 -45.74 -14.99
CA TRP A 163 -31.37 -44.65 -15.25
C TRP A 163 -31.87 -43.27 -14.76
N TRP A 164 -33.17 -43.00 -14.90
CA TRP A 164 -33.77 -41.71 -14.55
C TRP A 164 -33.73 -41.46 -13.03
N VAL A 165 -33.89 -42.50 -12.22
CA VAL A 165 -33.77 -42.41 -10.75
C VAL A 165 -32.33 -42.10 -10.38
N TRP A 166 -31.38 -42.82 -10.97
CA TRP A 166 -29.96 -42.64 -10.68
C TRP A 166 -29.44 -41.25 -11.08
N VAL A 167 -29.83 -40.75 -12.25
CA VAL A 167 -29.48 -39.39 -12.70
C VAL A 167 -30.12 -38.34 -11.78
N TRP A 168 -31.37 -38.53 -11.38
CA TRP A 168 -32.06 -37.60 -10.48
C TRP A 168 -31.41 -37.54 -9.09
N VAL A 169 -31.17 -38.71 -8.48
CA VAL A 169 -30.57 -38.82 -7.15
C VAL A 169 -29.15 -38.26 -7.15
N SER A 170 -28.32 -38.65 -8.13
CA SER A 170 -26.94 -38.16 -8.24
C SER A 170 -26.88 -36.64 -8.53
N GLY A 171 -27.74 -36.13 -9.40
CA GLY A 171 -27.86 -34.70 -9.67
C GLY A 171 -28.31 -33.90 -8.45
N THR A 172 -29.25 -34.44 -7.67
CA THR A 172 -29.73 -33.84 -6.42
C THR A 172 -28.62 -33.78 -5.38
N ILE A 173 -27.93 -34.90 -5.14
CA ILE A 173 -26.82 -34.97 -4.17
C ILE A 173 -25.67 -34.04 -4.60
N GLY A 174 -25.28 -34.07 -5.87
CA GLY A 174 -24.20 -33.23 -6.41
C GLY A 174 -24.51 -31.73 -6.29
N THR A 175 -25.75 -31.35 -6.57
CA THR A 175 -26.20 -29.94 -6.42
C THR A 175 -26.20 -29.53 -4.94
N ALA A 176 -26.65 -30.38 -4.04
CA ALA A 176 -26.64 -30.12 -2.60
C ALA A 176 -25.22 -29.94 -2.06
N ILE A 177 -24.28 -30.80 -2.46
CA ILE A 177 -22.86 -30.68 -2.12
C ILE A 177 -22.30 -29.36 -2.66
N SER A 178 -22.59 -29.02 -3.91
CA SER A 178 -22.12 -27.78 -4.54
C SER A 178 -22.63 -26.52 -3.83
N LEU A 179 -23.91 -26.52 -3.40
CA LEU A 179 -24.49 -25.44 -2.60
C LEU A 179 -23.79 -25.29 -1.24
N LEU A 180 -23.50 -26.40 -0.56
CA LEU A 180 -22.80 -26.41 0.72
C LEU A 180 -21.34 -25.93 0.60
N VAL A 181 -20.61 -26.41 -0.42
CA VAL A 181 -19.23 -26.00 -0.71
C VAL A 181 -19.19 -24.51 -1.04
N ALA A 182 -20.07 -24.05 -1.94
CA ALA A 182 -20.18 -22.64 -2.29
C ALA A 182 -20.50 -21.78 -1.06
N TRP A 183 -21.40 -22.24 -0.19
CA TRP A 183 -21.71 -21.55 1.06
C TRP A 183 -20.50 -21.45 2.01
N TRP A 184 -19.78 -22.55 2.20
CA TRP A 184 -18.63 -22.61 3.11
C TRP A 184 -17.48 -21.72 2.61
N ILE A 185 -17.11 -21.85 1.34
CA ILE A 185 -16.04 -21.06 0.73
C ILE A 185 -16.43 -19.57 0.67
N LEU A 186 -17.64 -19.24 0.24
CA LEU A 186 -18.08 -17.84 0.25
C LEU A 186 -18.10 -17.28 1.69
N GLY A 187 -18.29 -18.12 2.69
CA GLY A 187 -18.29 -17.75 4.11
C GLY A 187 -16.91 -17.40 4.61
N SER A 188 -15.94 -18.26 4.34
CA SER A 188 -14.55 -18.00 4.70
C SER A 188 -14.01 -16.77 3.97
N VAL A 189 -14.37 -16.59 2.69
CA VAL A 189 -13.99 -15.41 1.89
C VAL A 189 -14.63 -14.14 2.43
N ILE A 190 -15.94 -14.12 2.70
CA ILE A 190 -16.61 -12.93 3.29
C ILE A 190 -16.07 -12.64 4.69
N ALA A 191 -15.84 -13.66 5.52
CA ALA A 191 -15.29 -13.48 6.86
C ALA A 191 -13.88 -12.87 6.80
N ARG A 192 -12.99 -13.40 5.95
CA ARG A 192 -11.66 -12.82 5.73
C ARG A 192 -11.72 -11.39 5.19
N LEU A 193 -12.71 -11.08 4.36
CA LEU A 193 -12.90 -9.73 3.82
C LEU A 193 -13.52 -8.75 4.82
N ARG A 194 -14.20 -9.21 5.89
CA ARG A 194 -14.62 -8.35 7.00
C ARG A 194 -13.44 -7.87 7.83
N ASP A 195 -12.38 -8.67 7.91
CA ASP A 195 -11.17 -8.32 8.66
C ASP A 195 -10.25 -7.35 7.87
N VAL A 196 -10.49 -7.17 6.57
CA VAL A 196 -9.87 -6.11 5.78
C VAL A 196 -10.63 -4.82 6.05
N PRO A 197 -10.02 -3.82 6.72
CA PRO A 197 -10.70 -2.56 7.03
C PRO A 197 -11.15 -1.89 5.73
N SER A 198 -12.44 -1.89 5.45
CA SER A 198 -13.06 -1.15 4.33
C SER A 198 -13.83 0.05 4.87
N GLU A 199 -13.30 0.71 5.90
CA GLU A 199 -14.00 1.74 6.67
C GLU A 199 -13.59 3.18 6.32
N ASP A 200 -13.14 3.43 5.09
CA ASP A 200 -12.67 4.77 4.73
C ASP A 200 -13.14 5.27 3.37
N THR A 201 -14.30 4.80 2.91
CA THR A 201 -14.98 5.42 1.77
C THR A 201 -15.84 6.57 2.25
N LEU A 202 -15.48 7.81 1.87
CA LEU A 202 -16.35 9.00 1.99
C LEU A 202 -17.79 8.74 1.50
N ALA A 203 -17.95 7.79 0.57
CA ALA A 203 -19.21 7.43 -0.07
C ALA A 203 -20.26 6.73 0.81
N SER A 204 -19.92 6.10 1.94
CA SER A 204 -20.95 5.41 2.76
C SER A 204 -21.84 6.39 3.51
N ASP A 205 -21.29 7.56 3.85
CA ASP A 205 -21.94 8.57 4.70
C ASP A 205 -22.50 9.75 3.87
N LEU A 206 -22.08 9.85 2.61
CA LEU A 206 -22.73 10.69 1.61
C LEU A 206 -24.04 10.00 1.23
N ARG A 207 -25.18 10.49 1.73
CA ARG A 207 -26.49 10.06 1.23
C ARG A 207 -26.41 10.11 -0.30
N PRO A 208 -26.72 9.01 -1.03
CA PRO A 208 -26.89 9.11 -2.46
C PRO A 208 -27.90 10.24 -2.67
N LEU A 209 -27.50 11.25 -3.44
CA LEU A 209 -28.36 12.33 -3.89
C LEU A 209 -29.73 11.71 -4.14
N ALA A 210 -30.68 11.95 -3.24
CA ALA A 210 -32.04 11.48 -3.45
C ALA A 210 -32.44 12.06 -4.80
N ALA A 211 -33.04 11.26 -5.66
CA ALA A 211 -33.48 11.61 -7.01
C ALA A 211 -34.56 12.72 -6.97
N GLY A 212 -34.13 13.92 -6.60
CA GLY A 212 -34.91 15.07 -6.12
C GLY A 212 -34.04 16.22 -5.57
N ALA A 213 -32.71 16.05 -5.44
CA ALA A 213 -31.75 17.08 -5.06
C ALA A 213 -31.09 17.81 -6.25
N ASP A 214 -31.67 17.76 -7.45
CA ASP A 214 -31.23 18.55 -8.63
C ASP A 214 -31.41 20.08 -8.46
N SER A 215 -31.80 20.54 -7.26
CA SER A 215 -32.07 21.94 -6.92
C SER A 215 -31.23 22.48 -5.75
N ALA A 216 -30.38 21.67 -5.12
CA ALA A 216 -29.54 22.15 -4.02
C ALA A 216 -28.26 22.79 -4.58
N GLU A 217 -28.16 24.11 -4.46
CA GLU A 217 -27.02 24.90 -4.91
C GLU A 217 -25.71 24.43 -4.24
N ILE A 218 -24.64 24.31 -5.03
CA ILE A 218 -23.29 24.00 -4.54
C ILE A 218 -22.69 25.30 -4.02
N ALA A 219 -22.47 25.36 -2.72
CA ALA A 219 -21.84 26.51 -2.06
C ALA A 219 -21.10 26.00 -0.81
N PRO A 220 -19.87 25.46 -0.97
CA PRO A 220 -19.11 24.88 0.14
C PRO A 220 -18.60 25.92 1.14
N LEU A 221 -18.53 27.21 0.76
CA LEU A 221 -17.95 28.28 1.56
C LEU A 221 -18.92 29.46 1.77
N PRO A 222 -18.74 30.24 2.86
CA PRO A 222 -17.87 29.95 4.00
C PRO A 222 -18.34 28.71 4.76
N VAL A 223 -17.40 27.93 5.30
CA VAL A 223 -17.73 26.75 6.12
C VAL A 223 -17.38 27.05 7.57
N ALA A 224 -18.37 26.92 8.46
CA ALA A 224 -18.19 27.00 9.90
C ALA A 224 -18.45 25.63 10.52
N VAL A 225 -17.55 25.20 11.38
CA VAL A 225 -17.58 23.94 12.13
C VAL A 225 -17.78 24.34 13.59
N GLU A 226 -18.85 23.85 14.21
CA GLU A 226 -19.24 24.24 15.57
C GLU A 226 -19.44 22.99 16.46
N GLY A 227 -18.65 22.89 17.53
CA GLY A 227 -18.71 21.80 18.51
C GLY A 227 -18.55 20.41 17.91
N VAL A 228 -17.80 20.27 16.80
CA VAL A 228 -17.78 19.02 16.03
C VAL A 228 -16.95 17.93 16.71
N GLY A 229 -17.56 16.76 16.87
CA GLY A 229 -16.90 15.53 17.29
C GLY A 229 -17.08 14.41 16.28
N PHE A 230 -16.10 13.52 16.18
CA PHE A 230 -16.13 12.41 15.22
C PHE A 230 -15.52 11.14 15.78
N ALA A 231 -16.21 10.01 15.61
CA ALA A 231 -15.70 8.67 15.88
C ALA A 231 -15.98 7.75 14.66
N TYR A 232 -14.99 6.95 14.26
CA TYR A 232 -15.11 6.06 13.09
C TYR A 232 -16.12 4.92 13.32
N ARG A 233 -16.24 4.44 14.56
CA ARG A 233 -17.26 3.45 14.96
C ARG A 233 -18.06 3.95 16.13
N ALA A 234 -19.36 3.63 16.13
CA ALA A 234 -20.21 3.85 17.29
C ALA A 234 -19.61 3.12 18.52
N GLY A 235 -19.36 3.87 19.59
CA GLY A 235 -18.74 3.36 20.83
C GLY A 235 -17.20 3.27 20.82
N SER A 236 -16.52 3.65 19.74
CA SER A 236 -15.06 3.82 19.74
C SER A 236 -14.66 5.19 20.30
N PRO A 237 -13.41 5.36 20.81
CA PRO A 237 -12.91 6.67 21.22
C PRO A 237 -13.04 7.69 20.08
N PRO A 238 -13.55 8.91 20.33
CA PRO A 238 -13.61 9.93 19.31
C PRO A 238 -12.20 10.33 18.88
N VAL A 239 -12.04 10.62 17.59
CA VAL A 239 -10.81 11.15 16.99
C VAL A 239 -10.82 12.68 17.00
N LEU A 240 -12.01 13.28 16.90
CA LEU A 240 -12.21 14.73 17.01
C LEU A 240 -13.16 15.03 18.17
N HIS A 241 -12.89 16.11 18.88
CA HIS A 241 -13.62 16.58 20.04
C HIS A 241 -13.82 18.09 19.94
N ASP A 242 -15.07 18.54 19.93
CA ASP A 242 -15.42 19.95 20.14
C ASP A 242 -14.62 20.91 19.24
N ILE A 243 -14.61 20.61 17.94
CA ILE A 243 -13.89 21.39 16.95
C ILE A 243 -14.72 22.61 16.59
N ASP A 244 -14.17 23.80 16.87
CA ASP A 244 -14.67 25.08 16.40
C ASP A 244 -13.66 25.71 15.43
N LEU A 245 -14.08 25.93 14.19
CA LEU A 245 -13.29 26.67 13.20
C LEU A 245 -14.17 27.20 12.07
N ARG A 246 -13.66 28.18 11.33
CA ARG A 246 -14.32 28.74 10.14
C ARG A 246 -13.31 28.93 9.02
N ILE A 247 -13.63 28.54 7.80
CA ILE A 247 -12.83 28.81 6.60
C ILE A 247 -13.62 29.76 5.69
N ASP A 248 -12.99 30.87 5.33
CA ASP A 248 -13.59 31.90 4.48
C ASP A 248 -13.12 31.80 3.02
N PRO A 249 -13.90 32.31 2.04
CA PRO A 249 -13.48 32.36 0.64
C PRO A 249 -12.16 33.11 0.45
N GLY A 250 -11.28 32.61 -0.43
CA GLY A 250 -10.02 33.27 -0.74
C GLY A 250 -8.96 33.23 0.37
N GLU A 251 -9.13 32.37 1.37
CA GLU A 251 -8.18 32.20 2.47
C GLU A 251 -7.20 31.04 2.21
N PHE A 252 -5.91 31.21 2.52
CA PHE A 252 -4.96 30.10 2.64
C PHE A 252 -4.79 29.68 4.10
N VAL A 253 -5.25 28.49 4.47
CA VAL A 253 -5.21 27.96 5.84
C VAL A 253 -4.33 26.72 5.92
N ALA A 254 -3.42 26.67 6.88
CA ALA A 254 -2.69 25.45 7.22
C ALA A 254 -3.31 24.76 8.44
N VAL A 255 -3.61 23.47 8.35
CA VAL A 255 -3.98 22.63 9.49
C VAL A 255 -2.78 21.78 9.88
N VAL A 256 -2.27 22.02 11.08
CA VAL A 256 -1.06 21.38 11.60
C VAL A 256 -1.33 20.53 12.83
N GLY A 257 -0.48 19.54 13.08
CA GLY A 257 -0.59 18.70 14.26
C GLY A 257 0.15 17.38 14.10
N ALA A 258 0.36 16.69 15.23
CA ALA A 258 0.98 15.36 15.29
C ALA A 258 0.21 14.33 14.44
N ASN A 259 0.85 13.21 14.12
CA ASN A 259 0.18 12.08 13.49
C ASN A 259 -0.88 11.51 14.43
N GLY A 260 -2.07 11.20 13.89
CA GLY A 260 -3.20 10.75 14.72
C GLY A 260 -3.97 11.87 15.44
N SER A 261 -3.59 13.15 15.29
CA SER A 261 -4.35 14.28 15.86
C SER A 261 -5.74 14.50 15.26
N GLY A 262 -6.04 13.87 14.11
CA GLY A 262 -7.34 13.96 13.43
C GLY A 262 -7.38 14.83 12.17
N LYS A 263 -6.24 15.31 11.66
CA LYS A 263 -6.16 16.22 10.49
C LYS A 263 -6.91 15.71 9.26
N SER A 264 -6.62 14.49 8.81
CA SER A 264 -7.32 13.89 7.66
C SER A 264 -8.81 13.62 7.93
N THR A 265 -9.19 13.37 9.19
CA THR A 265 -10.60 13.27 9.59
C THR A 265 -11.30 14.62 9.43
N LEU A 266 -10.65 15.70 9.87
CA LEU A 266 -11.15 17.06 9.70
C LEU A 266 -11.26 17.43 8.21
N ALA A 267 -10.27 17.06 7.39
CA ALA A 267 -10.28 17.21 5.94
C ALA A 267 -11.55 16.61 5.32
N LYS A 268 -11.89 15.38 5.72
CA LYS A 268 -13.07 14.66 5.24
C LYS A 268 -14.37 15.36 5.65
N ILE A 269 -14.43 15.93 6.86
CA ILE A 269 -15.60 16.70 7.34
C ILE A 269 -15.78 17.98 6.53
N LEU A 270 -14.68 18.72 6.28
CA LEU A 270 -14.71 19.90 5.41
C LEU A 270 -15.16 19.53 3.99
N ALA A 271 -14.71 18.39 3.47
CA ALA A 271 -15.12 17.81 2.20
C ALA A 271 -16.58 17.29 2.15
N GLY A 272 -17.31 17.28 3.27
CA GLY A 272 -18.73 16.93 3.32
C GLY A 272 -19.09 15.68 4.12
N ARG A 273 -18.13 15.06 4.83
CA ARG A 273 -18.45 13.97 5.75
C ARG A 273 -19.24 14.50 6.94
N ASN A 274 -20.30 13.79 7.31
CA ASN A 274 -21.10 14.14 8.48
C ASN A 274 -20.32 13.89 9.78
N PRO A 275 -20.34 14.83 10.74
CA PRO A 275 -19.78 14.61 12.06
C PRO A 275 -20.66 13.66 12.89
N THR A 276 -20.09 13.10 13.97
CA THR A 276 -20.85 12.29 14.93
C THR A 276 -21.64 13.18 15.89
N THR A 277 -21.07 14.33 16.26
CA THR A 277 -21.68 15.36 17.12
C THR A 277 -21.33 16.75 16.59
N GLY A 278 -22.09 17.77 17.00
CA GLY A 278 -21.91 19.14 16.49
C GLY A 278 -22.49 19.33 15.09
N ALA A 279 -22.18 20.46 14.46
CA ALA A 279 -22.72 20.84 13.17
C ALA A 279 -21.67 21.48 12.25
N VAL A 280 -21.88 21.31 10.94
CA VAL A 280 -21.10 21.98 9.90
C VAL A 280 -22.06 22.85 9.10
N HIS A 281 -21.88 24.16 9.19
CA HIS A 281 -22.69 25.18 8.53
C HIS A 281 -22.01 25.66 7.26
N ARG A 282 -22.76 25.67 6.16
CA ARG A 282 -22.35 26.18 4.84
C ARG A 282 -23.62 26.59 4.07
N PRO A 283 -23.55 27.55 3.13
CA PRO A 283 -24.74 28.04 2.42
C PRO A 283 -25.42 26.98 1.55
N GLY A 284 -24.64 26.04 0.99
CA GLY A 284 -25.13 25.00 0.10
C GLY A 284 -24.40 23.67 0.27
N LEU A 285 -24.46 22.81 -0.74
CA LEU A 285 -23.79 21.51 -0.67
C LEU A 285 -22.25 21.66 -0.73
N PRO A 286 -21.49 20.73 -0.10
CA PRO A 286 -20.03 20.66 -0.25
C PRO A 286 -19.59 20.46 -1.71
N GLY A 287 -20.39 19.76 -2.52
CA GLY A 287 -20.07 19.52 -3.93
C GLY A 287 -18.72 18.82 -4.15
N LEU A 288 -18.37 17.79 -3.37
CA LEU A 288 -17.09 17.09 -3.54
C LEU A 288 -16.92 16.57 -4.97
N GLY A 289 -15.91 17.07 -5.68
CA GLY A 289 -15.60 16.70 -7.06
C GLY A 289 -16.56 17.29 -8.12
N ALA A 290 -17.52 18.12 -7.71
CA ALA A 290 -18.41 18.85 -8.60
C ALA A 290 -17.84 20.23 -8.96
N HIS A 291 -18.30 20.79 -10.08
CA HIS A 291 -17.89 22.12 -10.52
C HIS A 291 -18.25 23.19 -9.47
N GLY A 292 -17.33 24.08 -9.10
CA GLY A 292 -17.57 25.10 -8.06
C GLY A 292 -17.63 24.57 -6.62
N GLY A 293 -17.43 23.26 -6.41
CA GLY A 293 -17.53 22.63 -5.09
C GLY A 293 -16.19 22.49 -4.37
N THR A 294 -16.05 21.44 -3.57
CA THR A 294 -14.81 21.09 -2.88
C THR A 294 -13.98 20.10 -3.70
N ALA A 295 -12.67 20.33 -3.81
CA ALA A 295 -11.71 19.35 -4.30
C ALA A 295 -10.80 18.86 -3.17
N LEU A 296 -10.46 17.58 -3.17
CA LEU A 296 -9.58 16.96 -2.20
C LEU A 296 -8.42 16.28 -2.93
N VAL A 297 -7.20 16.71 -2.67
CA VAL A 297 -5.96 16.09 -3.13
C VAL A 297 -5.36 15.31 -1.97
N LEU A 298 -5.17 14.01 -2.17
CA LEU A 298 -4.73 13.07 -1.15
C LEU A 298 -3.21 12.99 -1.08
N GLN A 299 -2.71 12.46 0.03
CA GLN A 299 -1.28 12.25 0.27
C GLN A 299 -0.63 11.38 -0.82
N ARG A 300 -1.35 10.40 -1.36
CA ARG A 300 -0.87 9.53 -2.45
C ARG A 300 -1.61 9.88 -3.74
N PRO A 301 -1.03 10.65 -4.67
CA PRO A 301 -1.73 11.09 -5.87
C PRO A 301 -2.03 9.93 -6.82
N GLU A 302 -1.20 8.88 -6.81
CA GLU A 302 -1.36 7.66 -7.60
C GLU A 302 -2.76 7.02 -7.48
N ILE A 303 -3.39 7.13 -6.29
CA ILE A 303 -4.71 6.54 -6.05
C ILE A 303 -5.86 7.35 -6.64
N GLN A 304 -5.58 8.59 -7.05
CA GLN A 304 -6.54 9.51 -7.68
C GLN A 304 -6.33 9.61 -9.20
N MET A 305 -5.25 9.01 -9.72
CA MET A 305 -4.98 8.93 -11.15
C MET A 305 -5.79 7.81 -11.78
N LEU A 306 -6.58 8.17 -12.79
CA LEU A 306 -7.51 7.29 -13.48
C LEU A 306 -7.29 7.29 -14.99
N GLY A 307 -6.75 8.39 -15.54
CA GLY A 307 -6.37 8.50 -16.95
C GLY A 307 -5.06 7.74 -17.24
N SER A 308 -4.97 7.13 -18.43
CA SER A 308 -3.71 6.56 -18.92
C SER A 308 -2.71 7.62 -19.35
N ARG A 309 -3.19 8.77 -19.85
CA ARG A 309 -2.38 9.93 -20.21
C ARG A 309 -2.63 11.10 -19.27
N VAL A 310 -1.64 11.97 -19.14
CA VAL A 310 -1.72 13.19 -18.30
C VAL A 310 -2.93 14.05 -18.68
N ALA A 311 -3.13 14.34 -19.97
CA ALA A 311 -4.25 15.15 -20.43
C ALA A 311 -5.61 14.49 -20.13
N ASP A 312 -5.72 13.18 -20.33
CA ASP A 312 -6.94 12.40 -20.07
C ASP A 312 -7.30 12.40 -18.58
N ASP A 313 -6.29 12.38 -17.71
CA ASP A 313 -6.47 12.39 -16.26
C ASP A 313 -7.01 13.74 -15.76
N VAL A 314 -6.53 14.86 -16.31
CA VAL A 314 -7.00 16.22 -15.96
C VAL A 314 -8.51 16.36 -16.17
N VAL A 315 -9.03 15.84 -17.28
CA VAL A 315 -10.46 15.92 -17.63
C VAL A 315 -11.27 14.74 -17.13
N TRP A 316 -10.64 13.78 -16.43
CA TRP A 316 -11.29 12.55 -16.02
C TRP A 316 -12.48 12.82 -15.09
N GLY A 317 -13.66 12.33 -15.45
CA GLY A 317 -14.89 12.47 -14.67
C GLY A 317 -15.60 13.81 -14.80
N LEU A 318 -15.12 14.71 -15.68
CA LEU A 318 -15.87 15.90 -16.08
C LEU A 318 -17.03 15.53 -17.03
N PRO A 319 -18.09 16.35 -17.09
CA PRO A 319 -19.19 16.13 -18.03
C PRO A 319 -18.69 16.20 -19.49
N PRO A 320 -19.28 15.43 -20.42
CA PRO A 320 -18.93 15.50 -21.84
C PRO A 320 -19.08 16.93 -22.38
N GLY A 321 -18.03 17.44 -23.04
CA GLY A 321 -18.02 18.78 -23.61
C GLY A 321 -17.68 19.91 -22.61
N ALA A 322 -17.16 19.58 -21.43
CA ALA A 322 -16.56 20.58 -20.55
C ALA A 322 -15.42 21.31 -21.28
N ASP A 323 -15.49 22.64 -21.32
CA ASP A 323 -14.46 23.49 -21.90
C ASP A 323 -13.33 23.69 -20.88
N VAL A 324 -12.28 22.88 -21.00
CA VAL A 324 -11.12 22.91 -20.11
C VAL A 324 -9.86 23.06 -20.96
N ASP A 325 -9.15 24.16 -20.74
CA ASP A 325 -7.81 24.36 -21.30
C ASP A 325 -6.80 23.52 -20.50
N VAL A 326 -6.62 22.27 -20.93
CA VAL A 326 -5.73 21.31 -20.29
C VAL A 326 -4.29 21.80 -20.29
N GLU A 327 -3.81 22.39 -21.39
CA GLU A 327 -2.41 22.84 -21.46
C GLU A 327 -2.15 24.04 -20.55
N ALA A 328 -3.11 24.98 -20.43
CA ALA A 328 -2.99 26.08 -19.48
C ALA A 328 -2.94 25.58 -18.03
N LEU A 329 -3.76 24.59 -17.66
CA LEU A 329 -3.73 23.98 -16.33
C LEU A 329 -2.42 23.24 -16.06
N LEU A 330 -1.92 22.48 -17.04
CA LEU A 330 -0.64 21.81 -16.94
C LEU A 330 0.49 22.83 -16.80
N ALA A 331 0.47 23.92 -17.56
CA ALA A 331 1.45 25.00 -17.43
C ALA A 331 1.41 25.66 -16.05
N GLU A 332 0.22 25.91 -15.49
CA GLU A 332 0.05 26.50 -14.15
C GLU A 332 0.68 25.64 -13.05
N VAL A 333 0.60 24.31 -13.17
CA VAL A 333 1.22 23.40 -12.20
C VAL A 333 2.69 23.04 -12.53
N GLY A 334 3.24 23.55 -13.65
CA GLY A 334 4.61 23.30 -14.09
C GLY A 334 4.83 21.97 -14.83
N LEU A 335 3.79 21.47 -15.52
CA LEU A 335 3.78 20.25 -16.32
C LEU A 335 3.53 20.53 -17.83
N SER A 336 3.83 21.74 -18.31
CA SER A 336 3.63 22.09 -19.72
C SER A 336 4.30 21.10 -20.67
N GLY A 337 3.60 20.75 -21.76
CA GLY A 337 4.08 19.81 -22.78
C GLY A 337 4.07 18.33 -22.37
N LEU A 338 3.58 17.98 -21.17
CA LEU A 338 3.50 16.57 -20.72
C LEU A 338 2.15 15.91 -20.99
N GLY A 339 1.20 16.56 -21.67
CA GLY A 339 -0.17 16.07 -21.85
C GLY A 339 -0.28 14.67 -22.48
N ASP A 340 0.59 14.34 -23.45
CA ASP A 340 0.60 13.04 -24.13
C ASP A 340 1.37 11.94 -23.38
N ARG A 341 2.05 12.27 -22.28
CA ARG A 341 2.84 11.31 -21.49
C ARG A 341 1.92 10.36 -20.73
N GLU A 342 2.39 9.12 -20.53
CA GLU A 342 1.69 8.17 -19.68
C GLU A 342 1.80 8.56 -18.19
N THR A 343 0.71 8.44 -17.45
CA THR A 343 0.67 8.82 -16.02
C THR A 343 1.62 7.99 -15.16
N THR A 344 1.89 6.75 -15.58
CA THR A 344 2.84 5.83 -14.93
C THR A 344 4.31 6.28 -15.06
N ASP A 345 4.63 7.11 -16.05
CA ASP A 345 5.99 7.57 -16.31
C ASP A 345 6.35 8.85 -15.54
N LEU A 346 5.38 9.42 -14.81
CA LEU A 346 5.59 10.63 -14.02
C LEU A 346 6.33 10.33 -12.71
N SER A 347 7.22 11.24 -12.31
CA SER A 347 7.79 11.20 -10.96
C SER A 347 6.73 11.51 -9.89
N GLY A 348 6.92 11.10 -8.64
CA GLY A 348 5.94 11.37 -7.57
C GLY A 348 5.59 12.86 -7.39
N GLY A 349 6.56 13.76 -7.57
CA GLY A 349 6.31 15.20 -7.55
C GLY A 349 5.52 15.71 -8.76
N GLN A 350 5.75 15.14 -9.95
CA GLN A 350 4.92 15.41 -11.13
C GLN A 350 3.51 14.87 -10.95
N GLN A 351 3.38 13.69 -10.34
CA GLN A 351 2.09 13.09 -10.05
C GLN A 351 1.25 13.97 -9.12
N GLN A 352 1.89 14.56 -8.10
CA GLN A 352 1.20 15.48 -7.20
C GLN A 352 0.68 16.73 -7.94
N ARG A 353 1.49 17.30 -8.83
CA ARG A 353 1.12 18.46 -9.65
C ARG A 353 -0.03 18.13 -10.59
N LEU A 354 -0.03 16.92 -11.17
CA LEU A 354 -1.14 16.43 -11.99
C LEU A 354 -2.43 16.31 -11.17
N ALA A 355 -2.37 15.75 -9.96
CA ALA A 355 -3.54 15.67 -9.08
C ALA A 355 -4.12 17.05 -8.74
N ILE A 356 -3.26 18.07 -8.59
CA ILE A 356 -3.69 19.46 -8.39
C ILE A 356 -4.31 20.04 -9.67
N ALA A 357 -3.72 19.78 -10.84
CA ALA A 357 -4.30 20.22 -12.12
C ALA A 357 -5.70 19.60 -12.34
N ALA A 358 -5.86 18.31 -12.09
CA ALA A 358 -7.15 17.62 -12.17
C ALA A 358 -8.17 18.16 -11.15
N ALA A 359 -7.71 18.56 -9.96
CA ALA A 359 -8.56 19.24 -8.98
C ALA A 359 -9.01 20.63 -9.47
N LEU A 360 -8.09 21.42 -10.02
CA LEU A 360 -8.35 22.77 -10.54
C LEU A 360 -9.21 22.77 -11.81
N ALA A 361 -9.19 21.70 -12.60
CA ALA A 361 -10.05 21.54 -13.78
C ALA A 361 -11.55 21.57 -13.47
N ARG A 362 -11.92 21.37 -12.19
CA ARG A 362 -13.30 21.45 -11.70
C ARG A 362 -13.68 22.83 -11.16
N ASP A 363 -12.80 23.83 -11.28
CA ASP A 363 -12.99 25.18 -10.74
C ASP A 363 -13.54 25.18 -9.28
N PRO A 364 -12.84 24.54 -8.32
CA PRO A 364 -13.36 24.35 -6.98
C PRO A 364 -13.34 25.66 -6.18
N GLN A 365 -14.36 25.93 -5.37
CA GLN A 365 -14.31 27.05 -4.40
C GLN A 365 -13.44 26.72 -3.19
N LEU A 366 -13.30 25.44 -2.83
CA LEU A 366 -12.46 24.96 -1.72
C LEU A 366 -11.53 23.85 -2.20
N LEU A 367 -10.21 24.07 -2.10
CA LEU A 367 -9.19 23.05 -2.35
C LEU A 367 -8.60 22.58 -1.02
N ILE A 368 -8.74 21.29 -0.72
CA ILE A 368 -8.11 20.64 0.43
C ILE A 368 -6.92 19.82 -0.06
N ALA A 369 -5.73 20.15 0.41
CA ALA A 369 -4.47 19.50 0.05
C ALA A 369 -3.93 18.73 1.27
N ASP A 370 -4.06 17.40 1.27
CA ASP A 370 -3.63 16.55 2.38
C ASP A 370 -2.21 16.01 2.18
N GLU A 371 -1.22 16.59 2.89
CA GLU A 371 0.20 16.20 2.85
C GLU A 371 0.81 16.10 1.44
N VAL A 372 0.39 17.00 0.55
CA VAL A 372 0.77 16.99 -0.87
C VAL A 372 2.27 17.24 -1.13
N THR A 373 3.01 17.69 -0.13
CA THR A 373 4.46 17.96 -0.20
C THR A 373 5.31 16.75 0.19
N SER A 374 4.71 15.66 0.68
CA SER A 374 5.44 14.54 1.32
C SER A 374 6.31 13.71 0.38
N MET A 375 6.05 13.74 -0.93
CA MET A 375 6.78 13.00 -1.98
C MET A 375 7.50 13.92 -2.98
N VAL A 376 7.71 15.17 -2.61
CA VAL A 376 8.36 16.18 -3.46
C VAL A 376 9.70 16.55 -2.85
N ASP A 377 10.73 16.69 -3.68
CA ASP A 377 12.04 17.18 -3.26
C ASP A 377 11.96 18.63 -2.72
N PRO A 378 12.97 19.12 -1.98
CA PRO A 378 12.91 20.44 -1.35
C PRO A 378 12.64 21.61 -2.32
N GLU A 379 13.21 21.57 -3.53
CA GLU A 379 13.03 22.63 -4.53
C GLU A 379 11.61 22.55 -5.12
N GLY A 380 11.20 21.36 -5.57
CA GLY A 380 9.86 21.11 -6.09
C GLY A 380 8.76 21.42 -5.07
N ARG A 381 9.02 21.19 -3.79
CA ARG A 381 8.12 21.55 -2.69
C ARG A 381 7.96 23.06 -2.56
N GLY A 382 9.05 23.83 -2.63
CA GLY A 382 8.99 25.29 -2.58
C GLY A 382 8.12 25.85 -3.70
N GLN A 383 8.28 25.33 -4.92
CA GLN A 383 7.45 25.71 -6.07
C GLN A 383 5.97 25.34 -5.86
N LEU A 384 5.69 24.15 -5.32
CA LEU A 384 4.33 23.70 -5.03
C LEU A 384 3.64 24.56 -3.96
N LEU A 385 4.35 24.90 -2.88
CA LEU A 385 3.82 25.80 -1.84
C LEU A 385 3.55 27.20 -2.39
N HIS A 386 4.45 27.73 -3.23
CA HIS A 386 4.25 29.00 -3.90
C HIS A 386 3.00 28.98 -4.80
N LEU A 387 2.78 27.88 -5.54
CA LEU A 387 1.55 27.68 -6.32
C LEU A 387 0.33 27.74 -5.41
N LEU A 388 0.26 26.90 -4.37
CA LEU A 388 -0.89 26.83 -3.45
C LEU A 388 -1.19 28.17 -2.78
N ALA A 389 -0.16 28.89 -2.33
CA ALA A 389 -0.30 30.21 -1.73
C ALA A 389 -0.79 31.29 -2.72
N SER A 390 -0.58 31.08 -4.03
CA SER A 390 -1.03 32.01 -5.07
C SER A 390 -2.48 31.80 -5.51
N LEU A 391 -3.03 30.59 -5.34
CA LEU A 391 -4.37 30.23 -5.81
C LEU A 391 -5.49 31.11 -5.22
N PRO A 392 -5.50 31.45 -3.92
CA PRO A 392 -6.56 32.29 -3.37
C PRO A 392 -6.61 33.69 -4.00
N ARG A 393 -5.45 34.29 -4.29
CA ARG A 393 -5.38 35.62 -4.91
C ARG A 393 -5.66 35.57 -6.42
N ARG A 394 -5.27 34.50 -7.10
CA ARG A 394 -5.41 34.37 -8.57
C ARG A 394 -6.79 33.88 -8.99
N ARG A 395 -7.37 32.94 -8.25
CA ARG A 395 -8.61 32.24 -8.59
C ARG A 395 -9.76 32.52 -7.62
N GLY A 396 -9.51 33.17 -6.48
CA GLY A 396 -10.55 33.45 -5.47
C GLY A 396 -10.98 32.23 -4.64
N ILE A 397 -10.23 31.13 -4.72
CA ILE A 397 -10.57 29.87 -4.04
C ILE A 397 -9.96 29.83 -2.64
N ALA A 398 -10.61 29.17 -1.67
CA ALA A 398 -9.97 28.89 -0.39
C ALA A 398 -9.09 27.63 -0.51
N VAL A 399 -7.93 27.65 0.13
CA VAL A 399 -6.99 26.51 0.16
C VAL A 399 -6.77 26.08 1.60
N VAL A 400 -6.99 24.81 1.90
CA VAL A 400 -6.67 24.19 3.19
C VAL A 400 -5.52 23.20 2.99
N LEU A 401 -4.33 23.56 3.45
CA LEU A 401 -3.15 22.69 3.44
C LEU A 401 -3.06 21.93 4.77
N ILE A 402 -3.13 20.61 4.72
CA ILE A 402 -2.82 19.77 5.88
C ILE A 402 -1.35 19.40 5.79
N THR A 403 -0.59 19.74 6.82
CA THR A 403 0.85 19.47 6.89
C THR A 403 1.30 19.25 8.33
N HIS A 404 2.39 18.53 8.53
CA HIS A 404 3.07 18.39 9.82
C HIS A 404 4.41 19.13 9.85
N ARG A 405 4.70 19.99 8.85
CA ARG A 405 5.96 20.71 8.70
C ARG A 405 5.78 22.22 8.90
N GLY A 406 6.60 22.82 9.78
CA GLY A 406 6.49 24.24 10.17
C GLY A 406 6.77 25.20 9.04
N SER A 407 7.79 24.91 8.24
CA SER A 407 8.14 25.71 7.07
C SER A 407 7.02 25.78 6.01
N GLU A 408 6.19 24.76 5.91
CA GLU A 408 5.05 24.73 4.99
C GLU A 408 3.86 25.49 5.55
N ALA A 409 3.56 25.29 6.83
CA ALA A 409 2.50 26.02 7.54
C ALA A 409 2.76 27.53 7.60
N ALA A 410 4.03 27.93 7.66
CA ALA A 410 4.44 29.32 7.66
C ALA A 410 3.97 30.08 6.41
N ALA A 411 3.77 29.40 5.27
CA ALA A 411 3.30 30.00 4.02
C ALA A 411 1.80 30.33 4.00
N ALA A 412 0.99 29.79 4.93
CA ALA A 412 -0.45 30.04 5.01
C ALA A 412 -0.77 31.43 5.55
N ASP A 413 -1.95 31.98 5.27
CA ASP A 413 -2.39 33.22 5.93
C ASP A 413 -2.67 32.95 7.42
N ARG A 414 -3.31 31.81 7.72
CA ARG A 414 -3.67 31.38 9.07
C ARG A 414 -3.29 29.92 9.34
N VAL A 415 -2.89 29.63 10.57
CA VAL A 415 -2.53 28.27 11.03
C VAL A 415 -3.53 27.80 12.08
N ILE A 416 -4.09 26.61 11.89
CA ILE A 416 -4.96 25.91 12.82
C ILE A 416 -4.18 24.73 13.39
N HIS A 417 -3.90 24.76 14.70
CA HIS A 417 -3.19 23.69 15.37
C HIS A 417 -4.18 22.69 15.98
N LEU A 418 -4.12 21.45 15.51
CA LEU A 418 -4.91 20.32 15.99
C LEU A 418 -4.05 19.41 16.88
N ALA A 419 -4.41 19.31 18.16
CA ALA A 419 -3.72 18.48 19.13
C ALA A 419 -4.74 17.62 19.91
N GLY A 420 -4.53 16.30 19.95
CA GLY A 420 -5.42 15.37 20.66
C GLY A 420 -6.89 15.45 20.21
N GLY A 421 -7.13 15.73 18.93
CA GLY A 421 -8.48 15.88 18.39
C GLY A 421 -9.17 17.19 18.73
N ARG A 422 -8.46 18.22 19.21
CA ARG A 422 -8.99 19.55 19.53
C ARG A 422 -8.19 20.65 18.84
N VAL A 423 -8.84 21.76 18.50
CA VAL A 423 -8.13 22.98 18.07
C VAL A 423 -7.54 23.64 19.30
N VAL A 424 -6.24 23.90 19.29
CA VAL A 424 -5.54 24.59 20.38
C VAL A 424 -5.17 26.02 19.96
N PRO A 425 -5.19 26.98 20.89
CA PRO A 425 -5.04 28.41 20.56
C PRO A 425 -3.60 28.83 20.25
N HIS A 426 -2.62 27.99 20.57
CA HIS A 426 -1.20 28.29 20.35
C HIS A 426 -0.66 27.48 19.17
N PRO A 427 0.24 28.05 18.35
CA PRO A 427 0.92 27.30 17.32
C PRO A 427 1.77 26.17 17.95
N PRO A 428 2.13 25.13 17.18
CA PRO A 428 3.03 24.09 17.67
C PRO A 428 4.39 24.67 18.06
N GLU A 429 5.03 24.11 19.09
CA GLU A 429 6.37 24.56 19.56
C GLU A 429 7.46 24.45 18.49
N TRP A 430 7.32 23.50 17.56
CA TRP A 430 8.25 23.29 16.44
C TRP A 430 8.03 24.26 15.27
N MET A 431 7.02 25.13 15.33
CA MET A 431 6.77 26.10 14.27
C MET A 431 7.73 27.29 14.42
N PRO A 432 8.46 27.68 13.36
CA PRO A 432 9.32 28.86 13.41
C PRO A 432 8.48 30.11 13.69
N ASP A 433 8.97 30.97 14.59
CA ASP A 433 8.28 32.20 14.97
C ASP A 433 8.32 33.20 13.80
N ARG A 434 7.16 33.76 13.43
CA ARG A 434 7.03 34.62 12.24
C ARG A 434 7.76 35.95 12.38
N THR A 435 8.09 36.35 13.60
CA THR A 435 8.64 37.66 13.94
C THR A 435 10.17 37.72 14.03
N THR A 436 10.87 36.59 14.09
CA THR A 436 12.33 36.56 14.32
C THR A 436 13.20 36.39 13.07
N ASP A 437 12.62 36.22 11.87
CA ASP A 437 13.36 35.56 10.78
C ASP A 437 13.58 36.36 9.49
N LEU A 438 13.51 37.70 9.54
CA LEU A 438 13.87 38.56 8.40
C LEU A 438 15.30 39.12 8.44
N ASP A 439 16.00 39.12 9.58
CA ASP A 439 17.37 39.66 9.68
C ASP A 439 18.44 38.64 10.16
N ASP A 440 18.07 37.45 10.64
CA ASP A 440 19.01 36.51 11.28
C ASP A 440 19.39 35.26 10.45
N ARG A 441 19.14 35.27 9.13
CA ARG A 441 19.57 34.19 8.21
C ARG A 441 21.09 34.11 7.96
N ALA A 442 21.89 34.77 8.78
CA ALA A 442 23.35 34.63 8.82
C ALA A 442 23.92 34.41 10.23
N GLY A 443 23.10 34.27 11.29
CA GLY A 443 23.61 34.35 12.67
C GLY A 443 23.01 33.41 13.71
N ALA A 444 21.81 32.85 13.53
CA ALA A 444 21.16 32.07 14.58
C ALA A 444 21.53 30.58 14.53
N ALA A 445 22.81 30.28 14.79
CA ALA A 445 23.21 28.99 15.33
C ALA A 445 22.62 28.87 16.74
N ALA A 446 21.39 28.36 16.83
CA ALA A 446 20.79 28.00 18.10
C ALA A 446 21.71 26.99 18.79
N SER A 447 22.14 27.37 19.98
CA SER A 447 23.16 26.74 20.81
C SER A 447 22.80 25.29 21.19
N SER A 448 23.12 24.33 20.33
CA SER A 448 23.47 22.98 20.75
C SER A 448 24.92 23.03 21.20
N GLY A 449 25.15 22.94 22.53
CA GLY A 449 26.51 22.85 23.07
C GLY A 449 27.32 21.73 22.39
N PRO A 450 28.65 21.84 22.32
CA PRO A 450 29.47 20.87 21.61
C PRO A 450 29.32 19.50 22.29
N LEU A 451 28.58 18.60 21.66
CA LEU A 451 28.66 17.15 21.89
C LEU A 451 29.97 16.66 21.26
N ASP A 452 31.09 17.17 21.73
CA ASP A 452 32.40 16.61 21.42
C ASP A 452 33.27 16.63 22.67
N ARG A 453 33.55 15.43 23.17
CA ARG A 453 34.71 15.01 23.98
C ARG A 453 34.45 13.59 24.50
N GLY A 454 34.53 12.59 23.61
CA GLY A 454 34.60 11.20 24.07
C GLY A 454 34.45 10.10 23.04
N LEU A 455 33.78 10.34 21.90
CA LEU A 455 33.59 9.32 20.87
C LEU A 455 34.87 9.18 20.04
N ARG A 456 35.68 8.16 20.35
CA ARG A 456 36.84 7.80 19.54
C ARG A 456 36.36 7.19 18.21
N ILE A 457 36.39 7.98 17.14
CA ILE A 457 36.24 7.46 15.78
C ILE A 457 37.43 6.52 15.53
N GLY A 458 37.14 5.26 15.21
CA GLY A 458 38.15 4.24 14.98
C GLY A 458 38.69 4.26 13.54
N GLY A 459 39.41 3.21 13.17
CA GLY A 459 39.90 3.03 11.81
C GLY A 459 38.78 2.87 10.76
N PRO A 460 39.15 2.84 9.48
CA PRO A 460 38.21 2.60 8.38
C PRO A 460 37.48 1.27 8.57
N LEU A 461 36.18 1.26 8.29
CA LEU A 461 35.30 0.11 8.45
C LEU A 461 34.75 -0.37 7.10
N LEU A 462 34.25 0.55 6.28
CA LEU A 462 33.71 0.28 4.96
C LEU A 462 34.38 1.21 3.95
N VAL A 463 34.89 0.65 2.86
CA VAL A 463 35.56 1.39 1.80
C VAL A 463 34.86 1.12 0.47
N LEU A 464 34.46 2.19 -0.20
CA LEU A 464 33.99 2.21 -1.57
C LEU A 464 35.09 2.87 -2.41
N ASP A 465 35.59 2.12 -3.39
CA ASP A 465 36.71 2.52 -4.26
C ASP A 465 36.24 2.45 -5.73
N HIS A 466 36.18 3.61 -6.38
CA HIS A 466 35.73 3.80 -7.77
C HIS A 466 34.40 3.10 -8.13
N VAL A 467 33.43 3.08 -7.19
CA VAL A 467 32.18 2.33 -7.34
C VAL A 467 31.27 2.96 -8.39
N GLY A 468 30.87 2.16 -9.38
CA GLY A 468 29.86 2.54 -10.38
C GLY A 468 28.78 1.49 -10.54
N TYR A 469 27.57 1.95 -10.90
CA TYR A 469 26.40 1.09 -11.06
C TYR A 469 25.38 1.67 -12.06
N ALA A 470 24.89 0.82 -12.97
CA ALA A 470 23.78 1.12 -13.86
C ALA A 470 22.69 0.04 -13.75
N HIS A 471 21.43 0.49 -13.71
CA HIS A 471 20.25 -0.38 -13.79
C HIS A 471 19.99 -0.74 -15.26
N LEU A 472 19.59 -1.99 -15.50
CA LEU A 472 19.24 -2.53 -16.83
C LEU A 472 20.30 -2.22 -17.93
N PRO A 473 21.59 -2.51 -17.68
CA PRO A 473 22.68 -2.14 -18.58
C PRO A 473 22.53 -2.82 -19.95
N GLY A 474 22.81 -2.09 -21.02
CA GLY A 474 22.70 -2.58 -22.39
C GLY A 474 21.27 -2.66 -22.92
N SER A 475 20.29 -2.10 -22.20
CA SER A 475 18.91 -1.96 -22.67
C SER A 475 18.60 -0.50 -23.01
N PRO A 476 17.56 -0.21 -23.82
CA PRO A 476 17.08 1.17 -24.04
C PRO A 476 16.63 1.89 -22.76
N TRP A 477 16.48 1.16 -21.66
CA TRP A 477 16.07 1.66 -20.34
C TRP A 477 17.23 1.70 -19.34
N GLU A 478 18.49 1.71 -19.83
CA GLU A 478 19.65 1.82 -18.97
C GLU A 478 19.64 3.14 -18.19
N VAL A 479 19.79 3.05 -16.87
CA VAL A 479 19.89 4.22 -15.98
C VAL A 479 21.16 4.12 -15.15
N VAL A 480 22.14 4.97 -15.46
CA VAL A 480 23.37 5.11 -14.66
C VAL A 480 22.99 5.75 -13.33
N ALA A 481 23.14 4.99 -12.25
CA ALA A 481 22.76 5.42 -10.91
C ALA A 481 23.95 5.96 -10.10
N LEU A 482 25.14 5.39 -10.31
CA LEU A 482 26.37 5.75 -9.60
C LEU A 482 27.55 5.73 -10.56
N GLU A 483 28.42 6.72 -10.44
CA GLU A 483 29.61 6.90 -11.25
C GLU A 483 30.78 7.33 -10.36
N ASP A 484 31.81 6.52 -10.33
CA ASP A 484 33.08 6.82 -9.67
C ASP A 484 32.99 7.25 -8.19
N ILE A 485 32.21 6.49 -7.42
CA ILE A 485 31.97 6.77 -6.00
C ILE A 485 33.16 6.30 -5.16
N ASN A 486 33.80 7.26 -4.50
CA ASN A 486 34.88 7.04 -3.53
C ASN A 486 34.42 7.50 -2.14
N LEU A 487 34.27 6.56 -1.20
CA LEU A 487 33.73 6.85 0.14
C LEU A 487 34.28 5.89 1.19
N THR A 488 34.80 6.43 2.29
CA THR A 488 35.22 5.67 3.46
C THR A 488 34.34 6.01 4.66
N VAL A 489 33.81 4.97 5.31
CA VAL A 489 33.06 5.05 6.58
C VAL A 489 33.95 4.53 7.71
N TYR A 490 34.05 5.30 8.79
CA TYR A 490 34.90 4.98 9.95
C TYR A 490 34.11 4.39 11.12
N ARG A 491 34.76 3.57 11.95
CA ARG A 491 34.09 2.95 13.13
C ARG A 491 33.57 4.01 14.10
N GLY A 492 32.30 3.93 14.49
CA GLY A 492 31.63 4.87 15.40
C GLY A 492 31.28 6.23 14.78
N GLU A 493 31.53 6.40 13.48
CA GLU A 493 31.16 7.60 12.74
C GLU A 493 29.65 7.68 12.54
N GLY A 494 29.12 8.91 12.57
CA GLY A 494 27.80 9.23 12.05
C GLY A 494 27.97 9.96 10.71
N LEU A 495 27.68 9.28 9.61
CA LEU A 495 27.81 9.82 8.26
C LEU A 495 26.42 10.15 7.69
N LEU A 496 26.23 11.37 7.19
CA LEU A 496 25.03 11.79 6.50
C LEU A 496 25.28 11.91 4.99
N ILE A 497 24.51 11.18 4.19
CA ILE A 497 24.52 11.26 2.73
C ILE A 497 23.27 12.02 2.28
N VAL A 498 23.46 13.22 1.72
CA VAL A 498 22.37 14.07 1.22
C VAL A 498 22.33 14.11 -0.31
N GLY A 499 21.14 14.20 -0.89
CA GLY A 499 20.97 14.30 -2.34
C GLY A 499 19.51 14.32 -2.78
N GLY A 500 19.23 14.84 -3.98
CA GLY A 500 17.88 14.88 -4.54
C GLY A 500 17.31 13.50 -4.90
N ASN A 501 16.03 13.42 -5.22
CA ASN A 501 15.42 12.19 -5.72
C ASN A 501 16.12 11.74 -7.02
N GLY A 502 16.38 10.44 -7.16
CA GLY A 502 17.09 9.89 -8.32
C GLY A 502 18.61 10.02 -8.31
N SER A 503 19.23 10.65 -7.29
CA SER A 503 20.69 10.84 -7.27
C SER A 503 21.54 9.58 -7.02
N GLY A 504 20.92 8.42 -6.84
CA GLY A 504 21.61 7.13 -6.60
C GLY A 504 21.71 6.69 -5.13
N LYS A 505 21.15 7.46 -4.18
CA LYS A 505 21.23 7.22 -2.72
C LYS A 505 20.83 5.79 -2.30
N THR A 506 19.64 5.35 -2.68
CA THR A 506 19.13 4.00 -2.34
C THR A 506 19.98 2.91 -3.00
N THR A 507 20.47 3.13 -4.23
CA THR A 507 21.40 2.20 -4.89
C THR A 507 22.72 2.09 -4.13
N LEU A 508 23.25 3.22 -3.65
CA LEU A 508 24.44 3.25 -2.80
C LEU A 508 24.23 2.50 -1.48
N ALA A 509 23.07 2.67 -0.84
CA ALA A 509 22.68 1.94 0.37
C ALA A 509 22.70 0.43 0.16
N TRP A 510 22.17 -0.04 -0.96
CA TRP A 510 22.10 -1.47 -1.28
C TRP A 510 23.46 -2.07 -1.61
N ILE A 511 24.36 -1.31 -2.27
CA ILE A 511 25.76 -1.73 -2.47
C ILE A 511 26.49 -1.82 -1.13
N MET A 512 26.35 -0.81 -0.25
CA MET A 512 26.93 -0.84 1.09
C MET A 512 26.42 -2.01 1.94
N ALA A 513 25.18 -2.45 1.71
CA ALA A 513 24.59 -3.62 2.38
C ALA A 513 24.97 -4.98 1.75
N GLY A 514 25.67 -4.97 0.60
CA GLY A 514 26.02 -6.16 -0.16
C GLY A 514 24.87 -6.78 -0.97
N LEU A 515 23.74 -6.08 -1.09
CA LEU A 515 22.57 -6.53 -1.84
C LEU A 515 22.75 -6.37 -3.36
N LEU A 516 23.57 -5.40 -3.77
CA LEU A 516 23.95 -5.18 -5.16
C LEU A 516 25.47 -5.27 -5.33
N PRO A 517 25.98 -6.08 -6.27
CA PRO A 517 27.37 -6.00 -6.67
C PRO A 517 27.61 -4.71 -7.45
N PRO A 518 28.67 -3.93 -7.15
CA PRO A 518 29.06 -2.82 -8.01
C PRO A 518 29.45 -3.33 -9.40
N ARG A 519 29.23 -2.52 -10.44
CA ARG A 519 29.59 -2.86 -11.83
C ARG A 519 31.04 -2.50 -12.13
N THR A 520 31.50 -1.40 -11.56
CA THR A 520 32.90 -0.96 -11.56
C THR A 520 33.32 -0.67 -10.12
N GLY A 521 34.61 -0.77 -9.83
CA GLY A 521 35.14 -0.53 -8.49
C GLY A 521 34.79 -1.63 -7.49
N THR A 522 35.03 -1.35 -6.20
CA THR A 522 34.80 -2.32 -5.12
C THR A 522 34.16 -1.67 -3.89
N CYS A 523 33.33 -2.45 -3.18
CA CYS A 523 32.82 -2.10 -1.86
C CYS A 523 33.23 -3.20 -0.88
N ARG A 524 34.09 -2.86 0.09
CA ARG A 524 34.75 -3.82 0.98
C ARG A 524 34.52 -3.46 2.45
N LEU A 525 34.24 -4.47 3.27
CA LEU A 525 34.24 -4.40 4.73
C LEU A 525 35.62 -4.79 5.26
N LEU A 526 36.22 -3.95 6.09
CA LEU A 526 37.53 -4.21 6.68
C LEU A 526 37.36 -4.99 8.00
N GLU A 527 37.83 -6.24 8.02
CA GLU A 527 37.85 -7.06 9.24
C GLU A 527 38.98 -6.59 10.18
N VAL A 528 38.64 -6.31 11.43
CA VAL A 528 39.64 -6.11 12.49
C VAL A 528 40.02 -7.49 13.01
N TYR A 529 41.10 -8.05 12.50
CA TYR A 529 41.89 -8.98 13.31
C TYR A 529 42.94 -8.16 14.07
N GLU A 530 43.11 -8.46 15.36
CA GLU A 530 44.20 -8.02 16.27
C GLU A 530 45.64 -8.27 15.76
N LYS A 531 45.83 -8.55 14.46
CA LYS A 531 47.09 -8.77 13.78
C LYS A 531 47.19 -7.99 12.47
N VAL A 532 46.83 -6.71 12.48
CA VAL A 532 47.28 -5.81 11.39
C VAL A 532 48.75 -5.48 11.67
N HIS A 533 49.63 -6.04 10.83
CA HIS A 533 51.01 -5.59 10.75
C HIS A 533 50.99 -4.12 10.32
N PRO A 534 51.72 -3.23 11.00
CA PRO A 534 51.85 -1.85 10.53
C PRO A 534 52.53 -1.90 9.16
N GLY A 535 51.75 -1.72 8.09
CA GLY A 535 52.19 -1.83 6.69
C GLY A 535 51.27 -2.61 5.74
N ALA A 536 50.22 -3.29 6.21
CA ALA A 536 49.23 -3.88 5.31
C ALA A 536 48.30 -2.80 4.73
N GLY A 537 48.35 -2.58 3.41
CA GLY A 537 47.49 -1.63 2.71
C GLY A 537 45.99 -1.99 2.77
N PHE A 538 45.15 -1.10 2.24
CA PHE A 538 43.67 -1.20 2.20
C PHE A 538 43.09 -2.41 1.43
N ASP A 539 43.92 -3.35 0.97
CA ASP A 539 43.54 -4.53 0.18
C ASP A 539 43.10 -5.76 1.01
N SER A 540 43.04 -5.67 2.34
CA SER A 540 42.70 -6.79 3.23
C SER A 540 41.19 -6.95 3.53
N GLY A 541 40.33 -6.21 2.85
CA GLY A 541 38.87 -6.21 3.08
C GLY A 541 38.10 -7.28 2.31
N THR A 542 37.02 -7.78 2.92
CA THR A 542 36.10 -8.75 2.28
C THR A 542 35.04 -7.98 1.46
N PRO A 543 34.73 -8.39 0.21
CA PRO A 543 33.66 -7.78 -0.56
C PRO A 543 32.31 -7.82 0.17
N MET A 544 31.54 -6.73 0.12
CA MET A 544 30.24 -6.68 0.80
C MET A 544 29.25 -7.76 0.33
N THR A 545 29.35 -8.18 -0.93
CA THR A 545 28.53 -9.26 -1.50
C THR A 545 28.73 -10.62 -0.82
N GLU A 546 29.85 -10.82 -0.12
CA GLU A 546 30.15 -12.04 0.65
C GLU A 546 29.77 -11.90 2.14
N ARG A 547 29.40 -10.69 2.58
CA ARG A 547 29.08 -10.35 3.97
C ARG A 547 27.66 -9.80 4.11
N VAL A 548 26.72 -10.35 3.35
CA VAL A 548 25.32 -9.91 3.37
C VAL A 548 24.77 -9.97 4.80
N GLY A 549 24.34 -8.80 5.28
CA GLY A 549 23.80 -8.60 6.61
C GLY A 549 24.82 -8.34 7.72
N ALA A 550 26.11 -8.18 7.41
CA ALA A 550 27.03 -7.49 8.32
C ALA A 550 26.62 -6.01 8.54
N VAL A 551 25.96 -5.44 7.54
CA VAL A 551 25.32 -4.12 7.59
C VAL A 551 23.82 -4.30 7.83
N GLY A 552 23.29 -3.66 8.87
CA GLY A 552 21.85 -3.53 9.07
C GLY A 552 21.31 -2.46 8.13
N LEU A 553 20.37 -2.82 7.25
CA LEU A 553 19.74 -1.89 6.31
C LEU A 553 18.29 -1.59 6.73
N GLY A 554 18.00 -0.33 7.04
CA GLY A 554 16.64 0.19 7.18
C GLY A 554 16.15 0.78 5.86
N PHE A 555 14.99 0.33 5.37
CA PHE A 555 14.35 0.89 4.18
C PHE A 555 13.43 2.06 4.54
N GLN A 556 13.22 2.96 3.57
CA GLN A 556 12.31 4.11 3.67
C GLN A 556 10.89 3.71 4.15
N HIS A 557 10.38 2.58 3.64
CA HIS A 557 9.08 2.05 4.00
C HIS A 557 9.21 0.94 5.04
N ALA A 558 9.28 1.30 6.32
CA ALA A 558 9.40 0.36 7.44
C ALA A 558 8.40 -0.80 7.38
N ARG A 559 7.16 -0.55 6.91
CA ARG A 559 6.13 -1.58 6.74
C ARG A 559 6.57 -2.73 5.82
N LEU A 560 7.39 -2.49 4.80
CA LEU A 560 7.87 -3.53 3.88
C LEU A 560 8.83 -4.51 4.55
N GLN A 561 9.45 -4.12 5.67
CA GLN A 561 10.33 -4.98 6.45
C GLN A 561 9.57 -5.83 7.46
N LEU A 562 8.33 -5.48 7.80
CA LEU A 562 7.54 -6.17 8.82
C LEU A 562 6.67 -7.24 8.16
N GLN A 563 7.08 -8.50 8.25
CA GLN A 563 6.49 -9.64 7.55
C GLN A 563 5.77 -10.63 8.48
N LYS A 564 6.06 -10.57 9.78
CA LYS A 564 5.46 -11.44 10.80
C LYS A 564 4.19 -10.82 11.37
N VAL A 565 3.40 -11.68 12.01
CA VAL A 565 2.12 -11.29 12.61
C VAL A 565 2.36 -10.46 13.87
N THR A 566 3.32 -10.87 14.71
CA THR A 566 3.61 -10.23 15.99
C THR A 566 4.97 -9.53 15.98
N VAL A 567 5.11 -8.51 16.82
CA VAL A 567 6.37 -7.75 17.00
C VAL A 567 7.51 -8.66 17.46
N GLY A 568 7.25 -9.58 18.38
CA GLY A 568 8.27 -10.48 18.92
C GLY A 568 8.79 -11.42 17.83
N ASP A 569 7.88 -12.03 17.07
CA ASP A 569 8.26 -12.90 15.94
C ASP A 569 9.05 -12.13 14.88
N GLU A 570 8.69 -10.88 14.64
CA GLU A 570 9.40 -10.00 13.70
C GLU A 570 10.83 -9.73 14.15
N ILE A 571 11.03 -9.33 15.41
CA ILE A 571 12.37 -9.06 15.95
C ILE A 571 13.22 -10.33 15.98
N MET A 572 12.64 -11.49 16.32
CA MET A 572 13.37 -12.77 16.25
C MET A 572 13.74 -13.14 14.81
N ALA A 573 12.83 -12.94 13.86
CA ALA A 573 13.07 -13.25 12.45
C ALA A 573 14.16 -12.34 11.83
N ALA A 574 14.10 -11.04 12.11
CA ALA A 574 15.10 -10.07 11.66
C ALA A 574 16.44 -10.26 12.40
N GLY A 575 16.38 -10.57 13.70
CA GLY A 575 17.51 -10.81 14.59
C GLY A 575 18.32 -12.08 14.29
N GLY A 576 17.69 -13.09 13.70
CA GLY A 576 18.29 -14.39 13.39
C GLY A 576 18.17 -15.41 14.51
N GLU A 577 18.66 -16.63 14.27
CA GLU A 577 18.41 -17.83 15.11
C GLU A 577 18.85 -17.70 16.58
N LYS A 578 19.76 -16.77 16.89
CA LYS A 578 20.27 -16.55 18.25
C LYS A 578 19.39 -15.60 19.08
N VAL A 579 18.40 -14.96 18.48
CA VAL A 579 17.55 -13.98 19.15
C VAL A 579 16.34 -14.68 19.76
N GLY A 580 16.34 -14.76 21.10
CA GLY A 580 15.23 -15.30 21.88
C GLY A 580 14.36 -14.20 22.51
N THR A 581 13.37 -14.62 23.29
CA THR A 581 12.39 -13.73 23.94
C THR A 581 13.02 -12.71 24.91
N ALA A 582 14.10 -13.08 25.60
CA ALA A 582 14.83 -12.17 26.49
C ALA A 582 15.51 -11.03 25.72
N GLU A 583 16.05 -11.35 24.54
CA GLU A 583 16.71 -10.37 23.67
C GLU A 583 15.67 -9.45 23.03
N VAL A 584 14.53 -9.99 22.57
CA VAL A 584 13.38 -9.20 22.12
C VAL A 584 12.96 -8.17 23.17
N ALA A 585 12.83 -8.58 24.43
CA ALA A 585 12.47 -7.68 25.51
C ALA A 585 13.52 -6.57 25.73
N ARG A 586 14.81 -6.93 25.69
CA ARG A 586 15.93 -5.98 25.84
C ARG A 586 15.93 -4.93 24.72
N VAL A 587 15.75 -5.38 23.48
CA VAL A 587 15.85 -4.49 22.33
C VAL A 587 14.59 -3.62 22.19
N LEU A 588 13.41 -4.11 22.58
CA LEU A 588 12.21 -3.27 22.68
C LEU A 588 12.43 -2.10 23.65
N GLU A 589 12.99 -2.36 24.83
CA GLU A 589 13.32 -1.28 25.77
C GLU A 589 14.38 -0.32 25.21
N LEU A 590 15.40 -0.85 24.53
CA LEU A 590 16.44 -0.03 23.91
C LEU A 590 15.85 0.99 22.92
N VAL A 591 14.86 0.57 22.13
CA VAL A 591 14.13 1.46 21.20
C VAL A 591 13.01 2.25 21.85
N GLY A 592 12.86 2.18 23.18
CA GLY A 592 11.86 2.91 23.95
C GLY A 592 10.43 2.39 23.77
N LEU A 593 10.26 1.09 23.51
CA LEU A 593 8.96 0.41 23.45
C LEU A 593 8.78 -0.53 24.66
N PRO A 594 7.56 -0.64 25.22
CA PRO A 594 7.29 -1.54 26.33
C PRO A 594 7.41 -3.01 25.91
N ARG A 595 7.98 -3.85 26.79
CA ARG A 595 8.22 -5.29 26.54
C ARG A 595 6.94 -6.04 26.15
N GLN A 596 5.79 -5.63 26.68
CA GLN A 596 4.49 -6.23 26.39
C GLN A 596 4.10 -6.12 24.91
N MET A 597 4.68 -5.17 24.17
CA MET A 597 4.43 -5.05 22.74
C MET A 597 4.93 -6.24 21.93
N ALA A 598 5.77 -7.13 22.48
CA ALA A 598 6.21 -8.34 21.79
C ALA A 598 5.03 -9.20 21.28
N THR A 599 3.89 -9.22 21.98
CA THR A 599 2.69 -9.98 21.56
C THR A 599 1.71 -9.15 20.72
N THR A 600 1.98 -7.86 20.51
CA THR A 600 1.13 -6.97 19.72
C THR A 600 1.26 -7.31 18.24
N LYS A 601 0.13 -7.23 17.51
CA LYS A 601 0.13 -7.42 16.06
C LYS A 601 0.83 -6.25 15.38
N VAL A 602 1.67 -6.55 14.38
CA VAL A 602 2.37 -5.53 13.59
C VAL A 602 1.39 -4.53 12.96
N ASP A 603 0.22 -4.98 12.54
CA ASP A 603 -0.80 -4.14 11.89
C ASP A 603 -1.46 -3.10 12.83
N ALA A 604 -1.28 -3.26 14.14
CA ALA A 604 -1.80 -2.32 15.13
C ALA A 604 -0.79 -1.22 15.49
N LEU A 605 0.42 -1.27 14.95
CA LEU A 605 1.48 -0.31 15.27
C LEU A 605 1.26 1.03 14.55
N SER A 606 1.57 2.13 15.22
CA SER A 606 1.72 3.43 14.58
C SER A 606 2.96 3.48 13.67
N GLY A 607 3.06 4.47 12.77
CA GLY A 607 4.23 4.67 11.91
C GLY A 607 5.56 4.78 12.67
N GLY A 608 5.57 5.53 13.77
CA GLY A 608 6.74 5.63 14.66
C GLY A 608 7.08 4.32 15.36
N GLN A 609 6.06 3.59 15.83
CA GLN A 609 6.24 2.27 16.45
C GLN A 609 6.79 1.26 15.44
N MET A 610 6.27 1.22 14.21
CA MET A 610 6.79 0.36 13.13
C MET A 610 8.29 0.60 12.90
N ARG A 611 8.71 1.86 12.81
CA ARG A 611 10.13 2.21 12.63
C ARG A 611 11.01 1.77 13.79
N ARG A 612 10.55 1.96 15.03
CA ARG A 612 11.27 1.48 16.22
C ARG A 612 11.35 -0.05 16.25
N VAL A 613 10.32 -0.78 15.83
CA VAL A 613 10.35 -2.25 15.72
C VAL A 613 11.32 -2.71 14.63
N VAL A 614 11.38 -2.03 13.47
CA VAL A 614 12.40 -2.30 12.44
C VAL A 614 13.80 -2.06 13.00
N LEU A 615 14.05 -0.92 13.65
CA LEU A 615 15.32 -0.63 14.30
C LEU A 615 15.66 -1.68 15.37
N ALA A 616 14.66 -2.16 16.12
CA ALA A 616 14.85 -3.24 17.07
C ALA A 616 15.32 -4.53 16.39
N GLY A 617 14.65 -4.95 15.31
CA GLY A 617 15.09 -6.11 14.53
C GLY A 617 16.52 -5.98 13.99
N LEU A 618 16.88 -4.80 13.49
CA LEU A 618 18.23 -4.51 12.98
C LEU A 618 19.28 -4.53 14.09
N VAL A 619 19.00 -3.93 15.25
CA VAL A 619 19.94 -3.86 16.38
C VAL A 619 20.09 -5.21 17.07
N ALA A 620 19.04 -6.06 17.09
CA ALA A 620 19.09 -7.40 17.67
C ALA A 620 20.11 -8.32 16.97
N ARG A 621 20.47 -8.03 15.71
CA ARG A 621 21.55 -8.73 14.98
C ARG A 621 22.96 -8.34 15.43
N HIS A 622 23.11 -7.28 16.21
CA HIS A 622 24.40 -6.66 16.53
C HIS A 622 25.25 -6.34 15.28
N PRO A 623 24.74 -5.52 14.35
CA PRO A 623 25.50 -5.16 13.15
C PRO A 623 26.67 -4.22 13.50
N ASP A 624 27.74 -4.26 12.69
CA ASP A 624 28.88 -3.34 12.81
C ASP A 624 28.55 -1.94 12.26
N ILE A 625 27.63 -1.89 11.28
CA ILE A 625 27.16 -0.67 10.61
C ILE A 625 25.65 -0.74 10.48
N LEU A 626 24.99 0.37 10.79
CA LEU A 626 23.59 0.60 10.48
C LEU A 626 23.47 1.63 9.34
N VAL A 627 22.96 1.20 8.19
CA VAL A 627 22.61 2.08 7.06
C VAL A 627 21.11 2.31 7.08
N LEU A 628 20.69 3.57 7.19
CA LEU A 628 19.27 3.95 7.27
C LEU A 628 18.90 4.81 6.07
N ASP A 629 18.03 4.29 5.20
CA ASP A 629 17.49 5.02 4.06
C ASP A 629 16.21 5.76 4.47
N GLU A 630 16.28 7.09 4.57
CA GLU A 630 15.18 8.00 4.91
C GLU A 630 14.45 7.65 6.23
N PRO A 631 15.16 7.48 7.36
CA PRO A 631 14.56 6.98 8.62
C PRO A 631 13.51 7.92 9.23
N LEU A 632 13.52 9.20 8.87
CA LEU A 632 12.62 10.24 9.39
C LEU A 632 11.43 10.54 8.47
N ALA A 633 11.38 9.97 7.27
CA ALA A 633 10.37 10.32 6.27
C ALA A 633 8.94 10.06 6.78
N GLY A 634 8.02 11.00 6.60
CA GLY A 634 6.61 10.84 7.02
C GLY A 634 6.39 10.65 8.53
N LEU A 635 7.38 10.99 9.37
CA LEU A 635 7.17 11.17 10.81
C LEU A 635 6.77 12.62 11.09
N ASP A 636 5.90 12.79 12.08
CA ASP A 636 5.62 14.07 12.70
C ASP A 636 6.78 14.51 13.62
N PRO A 637 6.92 15.81 13.92
CA PRO A 637 8.10 16.34 14.62
C PRO A 637 8.43 15.64 15.96
N PRO A 638 7.47 15.35 16.86
CA PRO A 638 7.78 14.64 18.11
C PRO A 638 8.35 13.23 17.85
N ALA A 639 7.78 12.48 16.91
CA ALA A 639 8.28 11.15 16.58
C ALA A 639 9.65 11.20 15.88
N ARG A 640 9.94 12.27 15.12
CA ARG A 640 11.29 12.49 14.55
C ARG A 640 12.31 12.68 15.66
N GLU A 641 12.05 13.57 16.61
CA GLU A 641 12.94 13.83 17.75
C GLU A 641 13.22 12.56 18.55
N GLU A 642 12.20 11.74 18.78
CA GLU A 642 12.36 10.46 19.47
C GLU A 642 13.28 9.48 18.72
N ILE A 643 13.15 9.38 17.39
CA ILE A 643 14.01 8.54 16.56
C ILE A 643 15.43 9.11 16.51
N VAL A 644 15.60 10.42 16.32
CA VAL A 644 16.91 11.09 16.35
C VAL A 644 17.61 10.84 17.68
N ALA A 645 16.90 11.00 18.81
CA ALA A 645 17.44 10.73 20.13
C ALA A 645 17.82 9.25 20.32
N LEU A 646 17.04 8.32 19.75
CA LEU A 646 17.38 6.90 19.74
C LEU A 646 18.65 6.62 18.95
N LEU A 647 18.78 7.18 17.74
CA LEU A 647 19.97 7.00 16.90
C LEU A 647 21.21 7.62 17.55
N ALA A 648 21.07 8.79 18.19
CA ALA A 648 22.15 9.42 18.96
C ALA A 648 22.62 8.52 20.11
N ARG A 649 21.69 7.88 20.85
CA ARG A 649 22.04 6.90 21.90
C ARG A 649 22.74 5.66 21.36
N LEU A 650 22.27 5.11 20.25
CA LEU A 650 22.90 3.95 19.60
C LEU A 650 24.33 4.28 19.15
N ARG A 651 24.52 5.46 18.54
CA ARG A 651 25.85 5.95 18.15
C ARG A 651 26.76 6.17 19.36
N ALA A 652 26.24 6.78 20.43
CA ALA A 652 26.99 6.96 21.67
C ALA A 652 27.44 5.62 22.30
N GLY A 653 26.70 4.54 22.04
CA GLY A 653 27.08 3.16 22.37
C GLY A 653 28.15 2.54 21.47
N GLY A 654 28.71 3.28 20.51
CA GLY A 654 29.77 2.84 19.59
C GLY A 654 29.29 2.31 18.24
N MET A 655 27.98 2.34 17.95
CA MET A 655 27.43 1.94 16.66
C MET A 655 27.87 2.89 15.54
N THR A 656 28.32 2.34 14.41
CA THR A 656 28.56 3.13 13.20
C THR A 656 27.23 3.34 12.48
N ILE A 657 26.86 4.59 12.17
CA ILE A 657 25.57 4.90 11.55
C ILE A 657 25.79 5.71 10.28
N VAL A 658 25.26 5.20 9.16
CA VAL A 658 25.15 5.94 7.90
C VAL A 658 23.67 6.27 7.68
N ILE A 659 23.35 7.55 7.61
CA ILE A 659 22.00 8.03 7.34
C ILE A 659 21.96 8.60 5.94
N ILE A 660 20.98 8.18 5.18
CA ILE A 660 20.65 8.75 3.88
C ILE A 660 19.36 9.54 4.09
N SER A 661 19.39 10.84 3.83
CA SER A 661 18.24 11.72 4.04
C SER A 661 18.29 12.93 3.13
N HIS A 662 17.14 13.42 2.69
CA HIS A 662 16.99 14.75 2.09
C HIS A 662 16.65 15.84 3.12
N ASP A 663 16.39 15.46 4.37
CA ASP A 663 16.02 16.34 5.49
C ASP A 663 17.10 16.26 6.58
N PHE A 664 17.90 17.34 6.73
CA PHE A 664 19.14 17.31 7.52
C PHE A 664 19.11 18.18 8.79
N GLU A 665 18.17 19.12 8.92
CA GLU A 665 18.11 20.08 10.06
C GLU A 665 18.03 19.37 11.42
N SER A 666 17.49 18.16 11.47
CA SER A 666 17.34 17.39 12.72
C SER A 666 18.43 16.34 12.96
N LEU A 667 19.39 16.16 12.04
CA LEU A 667 20.35 15.03 12.07
C LEU A 667 21.74 15.40 12.60
N ASP A 668 22.01 16.66 12.88
CA ASP A 668 23.30 17.14 13.39
C ASP A 668 23.66 16.50 14.75
N ALA A 669 22.66 16.12 15.55
CA ALA A 669 22.86 15.40 16.80
C ALA A 669 23.38 13.95 16.61
N VAL A 670 23.25 13.39 15.41
CA VAL A 670 23.61 12.00 15.09
C VAL A 670 24.78 11.92 14.13
N CYS A 671 24.89 12.83 13.16
CA CYS A 671 25.90 12.77 12.12
C CYS A 671 26.95 13.88 12.31
N THR A 672 28.23 13.49 12.32
CA THR A 672 29.36 14.44 12.42
C THR A 672 29.99 14.76 11.07
N ARG A 673 29.72 13.95 10.04
CA ARG A 673 30.22 14.18 8.68
C ARG A 673 29.06 14.15 7.70
N ARG A 674 29.09 15.05 6.72
CA ARG A 674 28.15 15.09 5.61
C ARG A 674 28.88 14.87 4.29
N VAL A 675 28.21 14.23 3.35
CA VAL A 675 28.62 14.14 1.94
C VAL A 675 27.40 14.36 1.05
N ARG A 676 27.60 14.98 -0.12
CA ARG A 676 26.52 15.27 -1.06
C ARG A 676 26.64 14.41 -2.32
N LEU A 677 25.58 13.68 -2.63
CA LEU A 677 25.45 12.84 -3.82
C LEU A 677 24.54 13.53 -4.85
N VAL A 678 25.12 13.90 -6.00
CA VAL A 678 24.44 14.59 -7.11
C VAL A 678 24.72 13.83 -8.39
N ASP A 679 23.66 13.45 -9.11
CA ASP A 679 23.74 12.75 -10.41
C ASP A 679 24.70 11.56 -10.41
N GLY A 680 24.63 10.74 -9.35
CA GLY A 680 25.46 9.55 -9.22
C GLY A 680 26.92 9.81 -8.85
N ARG A 681 27.33 11.05 -8.54
CA ARG A 681 28.69 11.41 -8.13
C ARG A 681 28.71 12.05 -6.74
N LEU A 682 29.74 11.74 -5.95
CA LEU A 682 29.99 12.45 -4.69
C LEU A 682 30.70 13.76 -4.97
N LEU A 683 30.12 14.86 -4.49
CA LEU A 683 30.81 16.14 -4.50
C LEU A 683 31.87 16.15 -3.39
N PRO A 684 33.09 16.67 -3.67
CA PRO A 684 34.08 16.92 -2.62
C PRO A 684 33.47 17.88 -1.60
N ASP A 685 33.36 17.47 -0.34
CA ASP A 685 32.94 18.36 0.74
C ASP A 685 34.17 18.97 1.42
N SER A 686 34.09 20.26 1.72
CA SER A 686 35.10 21.02 2.43
C SER A 686 34.90 20.87 3.94
N HIS A 687 35.61 19.93 4.57
CA HIS A 687 35.65 19.84 6.04
C HIS A 687 36.80 20.70 6.60
N PRO A 688 36.55 21.62 7.55
CA PRO A 688 37.61 22.41 8.20
C PRO A 688 38.37 21.69 9.35
N MET A 689 38.45 20.36 9.43
CA MET A 689 39.18 19.67 10.53
C MET A 689 39.88 18.36 10.17
N ILE A 690 40.24 18.13 8.90
CA ILE A 690 41.31 17.17 8.60
C ILE A 690 42.25 17.88 7.62
N ASP A 691 43.07 18.76 8.18
CA ASP A 691 44.28 19.21 7.50
C ASP A 691 45.22 18.00 7.41
N GLN A 692 45.59 17.66 6.18
CA GLN A 692 46.69 16.79 5.76
C GLN A 692 46.52 15.28 6.02
N THR A 693 46.23 14.56 4.93
CA THR A 693 46.90 13.29 4.64
C THR A 693 48.42 13.44 4.85
N PRO A 694 49.08 12.67 5.74
CA PRO A 694 50.51 12.48 5.61
C PRO A 694 50.74 11.46 4.48
N GLY A 695 51.10 11.98 3.30
CA GLY A 695 51.86 11.26 2.28
C GLY A 695 51.09 10.23 1.46
N TRP A 696 50.46 10.68 0.37
CA TRP A 696 50.41 9.87 -0.84
C TRP A 696 50.93 10.73 -2.00
N ASP A 697 52.24 10.65 -2.23
CA ASP A 697 52.82 11.05 -3.52
C ASP A 697 52.43 9.98 -4.53
N GLY A 698 51.70 10.39 -5.56
CA GLY A 698 51.40 9.57 -6.72
C GLY A 698 52.68 9.01 -7.34
N GLY A 699 53.03 7.79 -6.96
CA GLY A 699 54.06 7.00 -7.61
C GLY A 699 53.43 6.24 -8.77
N ALA A 700 53.57 6.79 -9.97
CA ALA A 700 53.37 6.05 -11.21
C ALA A 700 54.20 4.75 -11.20
N ARG A 701 53.54 3.62 -11.47
CA ARG A 701 54.08 2.49 -12.24
C ARG A 701 52.97 1.56 -12.69
#